data_AF-A0A535NPV3-F1
#
_entry.id   AF-A0A535NPV3-F1
#
_cell.length_a   1.000
_cell.length_b   1.000
_cell.length_c   1.000
_cell.angle_alpha   90.00
_cell.angle_beta   90.00
_cell.angle_gamma   90.00
#
_symmetry.space_group_name_H-M   'P 1'
#
loop_
_entity.id
_entity.type
_entity.pdbx_description
1 polymer ?
#
loop_
_entity_poly.entity_id
_entity_poly.type
_entity_poly.pdbx_seq_one_letter_code
_entity_poly.pdbx_strand_id
1 'polypeptide(L)'
;MGAGGAIVKTTDGTGWTTQSSGTTELLHDISCPSISTCFAVSVFGSLATTDGGTTWKSLTGGAGNGVSCPTTTLCYSANFDGTIARTTDGGTTWTAQSASPNEYFINISCPSTTSCFAVSGNGNVFHTGDSGSTWQKQSGSHPFLYSVSCGSTLICLATGGNVILSTSDGGTTWKSTSDSTWGLDAINCGSTTSCYAAGGANLILHTADAATTWTHLRPSGVTKNLTGVSCPASGVCFSVGFGGTILATTNGGTTWSTQASPTTQSLSGVSCPDVNTCYAVGNSGTIIDTKNGGSTWLQQTSGSGMPFSAINCPTANACFAVDYNGIIRASTNGGTTWVAQTSNTTQSLYGISCISMQVCRAVGNAGTIVATSNGGTTWSRQTSGVNDGLYGISCPTASTCYAVGGSTILSTQDGGGSWSVQSVDGTSLDAVGCRTDLACFAVGLENGSQLGVTTTILGTADGSSWTRQNAGSDVALTGIACPSSCWAVGQGGTVLAGPVGIVDAAGSTVAANPPFVPANGTSSSGVTVTVKDTAGNPISGKSVSLAKIAGPGSPSISPSAGTTNSAGQVVFTVASSTVGRDTFQATDTTDSAALTQTVDVTFTGPLRAVLPALANAAYGGYTTSVYVQNLGTTSATLAIEYFDQAGHFVGSGDVTSGLPSRAGWTIRQDNGHSFPAGSAGSAVIFSDQPTAAFVNEFAPGNSSDATSYTSLPVPSGTGSTLFAPAIASNAYGGYTTGIGLINLSAAAADVTIRYRDQAGATAKTQTLTGVPAGAYRGIYSGDSGSPTDAKLPADFAGTATITSSTGQPLAAVVNEVGPGGQFSSYDAVAVGSTTLQAPAALNNAFGGYYTGIGVQNTTATAGTVTVRYFDSAGTATTRSFPIAANGYVGIYQGSPTDGPAPGAYTAQISSGVAIAAIVNEVAPAGTGGAQQSTAYNTFAGGTATSNLPLVENAGSDGWSTGLGIMNTGTAMTAVTVTYYSAATGEPTGTPQTNTAPKPNALWPAYQPDAGLPAGERATAVVTTSAGGTVAVICNETNPTSFMSYDGQ
;
A
#
# COMPACT_ATOMS: atom_id res chain seq x y z
N MET A 1 -10.27 34.27 2.60
CA MET A 1 -9.78 35.63 2.29
C MET A 1 -10.23 36.58 3.39
N GLY A 2 -9.59 37.73 3.58
CA GLY A 2 -9.98 38.63 4.67
C GLY A 2 -9.15 39.90 4.81
N ALA A 3 -9.18 40.49 6.01
CA ALA A 3 -8.54 41.77 6.33
C ALA A 3 -7.05 41.79 5.97
N GLY A 4 -6.54 42.96 5.56
CA GLY A 4 -5.15 43.12 5.14
C GLY A 4 -4.83 42.50 3.78
N GLY A 5 -5.84 42.26 2.93
CA GLY A 5 -5.68 41.64 1.62
C GLY A 5 -5.34 40.16 1.66
N ALA A 6 -5.55 39.47 2.78
CA ALA A 6 -5.13 38.09 2.94
C ALA A 6 -5.92 37.15 2.00
N ILE A 7 -5.21 36.40 1.17
CA ILE A 7 -5.74 35.27 0.40
C ILE A 7 -5.03 34.03 0.92
N VAL A 8 -5.77 32.97 1.23
CA VAL A 8 -5.20 31.70 1.67
C VAL A 8 -5.58 30.63 0.66
N LYS A 9 -4.61 29.80 0.29
CA LYS A 9 -4.75 28.73 -0.69
C LYS A 9 -4.46 27.39 -0.04
N THR A 10 -5.25 26.40 -0.38
CA THR A 10 -5.02 25.01 -0.05
C THR A 10 -5.19 24.15 -1.30
N THR A 11 -4.48 23.03 -1.35
CA THR A 11 -4.65 22.00 -2.38
C THR A 11 -5.41 20.77 -1.86
N ASP A 12 -5.59 20.66 -0.54
CA ASP A 12 -6.13 19.47 0.13
C ASP A 12 -7.15 19.78 1.24
N GLY A 13 -7.41 21.07 1.54
CA GLY A 13 -8.33 21.51 2.60
C GLY A 13 -7.69 21.62 3.99
N THR A 14 -6.47 21.13 4.18
CA THR A 14 -5.82 20.97 5.49
C THR A 14 -4.56 21.83 5.65
N GLY A 15 -3.77 21.99 4.59
CA GLY A 15 -2.63 22.91 4.54
C GLY A 15 -3.01 24.23 3.88
N TRP A 16 -2.97 25.33 4.61
CA TRP A 16 -3.30 26.66 4.09
C TRP A 16 -2.04 27.52 4.01
N THR A 17 -1.80 28.06 2.81
CA THR A 17 -0.68 28.96 2.53
C THR A 17 -1.20 30.34 2.20
N THR A 18 -0.70 31.35 2.91
CA THR A 18 -1.03 32.74 2.62
C THR A 18 -0.37 33.17 1.32
N GLN A 19 -1.19 33.67 0.39
CA GLN A 19 -0.78 34.24 -0.88
C GLN A 19 -0.67 35.75 -0.74
N SER A 20 0.34 36.34 -1.37
CA SER A 20 0.44 37.79 -1.48
C SER A 20 -0.52 38.29 -2.55
N SER A 21 -1.55 39.05 -2.15
CA SER A 21 -2.53 39.65 -3.06
C SER A 21 -2.06 40.97 -3.67
N GLY A 22 -0.99 41.57 -3.12
CA GLY A 22 -0.49 42.89 -3.52
C GLY A 22 -1.36 44.07 -3.04
N THR A 23 -2.42 43.83 -2.26
CA THR A 23 -3.25 44.87 -1.65
C THR A 23 -3.34 44.68 -0.13
N THR A 24 -3.72 45.74 0.58
CA THR A 24 -4.04 45.69 2.02
C THR A 24 -5.54 45.81 2.28
N GLU A 25 -6.33 45.97 1.22
CA GLU A 25 -7.78 46.13 1.31
C GLU A 25 -8.47 44.86 1.80
N LEU A 26 -9.64 45.03 2.42
CA LEU A 26 -10.50 43.90 2.76
C LEU A 26 -11.08 43.31 1.48
N LEU A 27 -10.71 42.07 1.18
CA LEU A 27 -11.31 41.31 0.08
C LEU A 27 -12.58 40.61 0.58
N HIS A 28 -13.69 40.81 -0.13
CA HIS A 28 -15.03 40.38 0.30
C HIS A 28 -15.45 39.03 -0.29
N ASP A 29 -15.12 38.76 -1.55
CA ASP A 29 -15.55 37.53 -2.22
C ASP A 29 -14.56 37.10 -3.33
N ILE A 30 -14.56 35.80 -3.65
CA ILE A 30 -13.68 35.17 -4.63
C ILE A 30 -14.44 34.14 -5.47
N SER A 31 -14.22 34.18 -6.78
CA SER A 31 -14.78 33.21 -7.73
C SER A 31 -13.68 32.63 -8.62
N CYS A 32 -13.60 31.30 -8.68
CA CYS A 32 -12.62 30.57 -9.46
C CYS A 32 -13.29 29.76 -10.59
N PRO A 33 -13.41 30.30 -11.81
CA PRO A 33 -13.93 29.55 -12.97
C PRO A 33 -13.02 28.40 -13.43
N SER A 34 -11.75 28.38 -13.01
CA SER A 34 -10.84 27.26 -13.23
C SER A 34 -9.82 27.15 -12.10
N ILE A 35 -9.02 26.08 -12.08
CA ILE A 35 -7.95 25.89 -11.09
C ILE A 35 -6.82 26.93 -11.20
N SER A 36 -6.66 27.54 -12.38
CA SER A 36 -5.61 28.53 -12.65
C SER A 36 -6.14 29.96 -12.58
N THR A 37 -7.43 30.17 -12.81
CA THR A 37 -8.02 31.51 -12.95
C THR A 37 -9.03 31.77 -11.86
N CYS A 38 -8.79 32.80 -11.05
CA CYS A 38 -9.70 33.28 -10.02
C CYS A 38 -9.77 34.80 -10.03
N PHE A 39 -10.91 35.32 -9.56
CA PHE A 39 -11.17 36.74 -9.40
C PHE A 39 -11.57 37.00 -7.95
N ALA A 40 -10.98 38.00 -7.33
CA ALA A 40 -11.31 38.44 -5.98
C ALA A 40 -11.69 39.92 -6.00
N VAL A 41 -12.67 40.32 -5.18
CA VAL A 41 -13.17 41.70 -5.16
C VAL A 41 -13.04 42.34 -3.78
N SER A 42 -12.78 43.64 -3.77
CA SER A 42 -12.98 44.56 -2.64
C SER A 42 -13.99 45.64 -3.06
N VAL A 43 -14.47 46.42 -2.09
CA VAL A 43 -15.30 47.60 -2.40
C VAL A 43 -14.53 48.71 -3.13
N PHE A 44 -13.20 48.62 -3.23
CA PHE A 44 -12.35 49.63 -3.88
C PHE A 44 -11.72 49.14 -5.19
N GLY A 45 -11.70 47.83 -5.47
CA GLY A 45 -11.09 47.28 -6.66
C GLY A 45 -11.30 45.78 -6.83
N SER A 46 -10.74 45.21 -7.89
CA SER A 46 -10.74 43.76 -8.12
C SER A 46 -9.35 43.26 -8.48
N LEU A 47 -9.13 41.97 -8.23
CA LEU A 47 -7.89 41.26 -8.50
C LEU A 47 -8.19 40.02 -9.36
N ALA A 48 -7.25 39.64 -10.20
CA ALA A 48 -7.28 38.36 -10.89
C ALA A 48 -5.95 37.62 -10.79
N THR A 49 -6.03 36.31 -10.84
CA THR A 49 -4.88 35.42 -11.03
C THR A 49 -5.12 34.54 -12.26
N THR A 50 -4.05 34.15 -12.95
CA THR A 50 -4.08 33.16 -14.04
C THR A 50 -3.10 32.00 -13.80
N ASP A 51 -2.47 31.95 -12.63
CA ASP A 51 -1.48 30.95 -12.22
C ASP A 51 -1.89 30.22 -10.92
N GLY A 52 -3.19 30.19 -10.64
CA GLY A 52 -3.77 29.49 -9.50
C GLY A 52 -3.51 30.20 -8.17
N GLY A 53 -3.38 31.53 -8.17
CA GLY A 53 -3.23 32.35 -6.98
C GLY A 53 -1.78 32.54 -6.51
N THR A 54 -0.80 32.15 -7.31
CA THR A 54 0.63 32.38 -7.03
C THR A 54 0.97 33.85 -7.18
N THR A 55 0.41 34.51 -8.19
CA THR A 55 0.45 35.95 -8.35
C THR A 55 -0.96 36.51 -8.56
N TRP A 56 -1.19 37.70 -7.99
CA TRP A 56 -2.45 38.43 -8.12
C TRP A 56 -2.19 39.78 -8.75
N LYS A 57 -2.99 40.10 -9.78
CA LYS A 57 -2.91 41.34 -10.53
C LYS A 57 -4.14 42.18 -10.25
N SER A 58 -3.92 43.45 -9.88
CA SER A 58 -5.00 44.43 -9.75
C SER A 58 -5.59 44.78 -11.12
N LEU A 59 -6.92 44.88 -11.17
CA LEU A 59 -7.70 45.17 -12.36
C LEU A 59 -8.33 46.57 -12.28
N THR A 60 -8.59 47.15 -13.45
CA THR A 60 -9.23 48.47 -13.55
C THR A 60 -10.75 48.29 -13.59
N GLY A 61 -11.40 48.47 -12.44
CA GLY A 61 -12.86 48.30 -12.29
C GLY A 61 -13.24 46.99 -11.62
N GLY A 62 -14.53 46.61 -11.69
CA GLY A 62 -15.01 45.36 -11.11
C GLY A 62 -14.99 45.27 -9.58
N ALA A 63 -14.76 46.39 -8.89
CA ALA A 63 -14.99 46.51 -7.44
C ALA A 63 -16.39 46.00 -7.11
N GLY A 64 -16.57 45.50 -5.88
CA GLY A 64 -17.82 44.96 -5.41
C GLY A 64 -17.67 44.11 -4.15
N ASN A 65 -18.81 43.63 -3.69
CA ASN A 65 -18.96 42.88 -2.45
C ASN A 65 -19.13 41.37 -2.71
N GLY A 66 -19.63 41.01 -3.88
CA GLY A 66 -19.74 39.64 -4.35
C GLY A 66 -19.28 39.50 -5.79
N VAL A 67 -18.69 38.36 -6.15
CA VAL A 67 -18.21 38.09 -7.52
C VAL A 67 -18.60 36.69 -7.96
N SER A 68 -19.05 36.56 -9.21
CA SER A 68 -19.34 35.26 -9.81
C SER A 68 -18.90 35.20 -11.25
N CYS A 69 -18.10 34.19 -11.58
CA CYS A 69 -17.47 34.01 -12.88
C CYS A 69 -17.92 32.68 -13.49
N PRO A 70 -18.90 32.68 -14.43
CA PRO A 70 -19.27 31.47 -15.15
C PRO A 70 -18.20 30.97 -16.13
N THR A 71 -17.27 31.84 -16.57
CA THR A 71 -16.11 31.43 -17.39
C THR A 71 -14.86 32.20 -16.97
N THR A 72 -13.70 31.85 -17.54
CA THR A 72 -12.44 32.57 -17.30
C THR A 72 -12.41 33.99 -17.88
N THR A 73 -13.36 34.34 -18.75
CA THR A 73 -13.44 35.65 -19.39
C THR A 73 -14.71 36.44 -19.03
N LEU A 74 -15.75 35.77 -18.57
CA LEU A 74 -17.03 36.36 -18.19
C LEU A 74 -17.21 36.31 -16.68
N CYS A 75 -17.32 37.48 -16.06
CA CYS A 75 -17.59 37.63 -14.63
C CYS A 75 -18.57 38.77 -14.36
N TYR A 76 -19.25 38.67 -13.23
CA TYR A 76 -20.15 39.67 -12.69
C TYR A 76 -19.72 40.04 -11.28
N SER A 77 -19.75 41.33 -10.95
CA SER A 77 -19.44 41.86 -9.62
C SER A 77 -20.62 42.68 -9.10
N ALA A 78 -21.06 42.40 -7.89
CA ALA A 78 -22.21 43.00 -7.23
C ALA A 78 -21.77 44.18 -6.34
N ASN A 79 -22.36 45.36 -6.53
CA ASN A 79 -21.96 46.59 -5.81
C ASN A 79 -23.00 47.11 -4.82
N PHE A 80 -22.49 47.79 -3.79
CA PHE A 80 -23.30 48.55 -2.83
C PHE A 80 -23.99 49.77 -3.46
N ASP A 81 -23.55 50.27 -4.61
CA ASP A 81 -24.14 51.43 -5.27
C ASP A 81 -25.36 51.09 -6.15
N GLY A 82 -25.82 49.84 -6.12
CA GLY A 82 -26.97 49.35 -6.89
C GLY A 82 -26.62 48.93 -8.32
N THR A 83 -25.34 48.94 -8.69
CA THR A 83 -24.86 48.44 -9.98
C THR A 83 -24.42 46.98 -9.90
N ILE A 84 -24.48 46.29 -11.05
CA ILE A 84 -23.79 45.02 -11.24
C ILE A 84 -22.81 45.23 -12.39
N ALA A 85 -21.50 45.12 -12.14
CA ALA A 85 -20.49 45.26 -13.18
C ALA A 85 -20.29 43.93 -13.92
N ARG A 86 -20.09 43.98 -15.23
CA ARG A 86 -19.87 42.82 -16.10
C ARG A 86 -18.60 42.97 -16.93
N THR A 87 -17.81 41.92 -17.02
CA THR A 87 -16.68 41.80 -17.95
C THR A 87 -16.87 40.63 -18.91
N THR A 88 -16.33 40.72 -20.13
CA THR A 88 -16.28 39.62 -21.12
C THR A 88 -14.86 39.32 -21.60
N ASP A 89 -13.87 40.01 -21.04
CA ASP A 89 -12.46 39.99 -21.45
C ASP A 89 -11.52 39.67 -20.28
N GLY A 90 -12.01 38.94 -19.27
CA GLY A 90 -11.23 38.50 -18.12
C GLY A 90 -10.87 39.64 -17.18
N GLY A 91 -11.76 40.63 -17.04
CA GLY A 91 -11.62 41.74 -16.11
C GLY A 91 -10.72 42.88 -16.61
N THR A 92 -10.35 42.87 -17.90
CA THR A 92 -9.59 43.97 -18.52
C THR A 92 -10.46 45.21 -18.65
N THR A 93 -11.73 45.03 -19.00
CA THR A 93 -12.75 46.08 -18.99
C THR A 93 -14.01 45.62 -18.27
N TRP A 94 -14.65 46.55 -17.57
CA TRP A 94 -15.89 46.33 -16.84
C TRP A 94 -16.96 47.32 -17.29
N THR A 95 -18.16 46.80 -17.52
CA THR A 95 -19.33 47.56 -17.97
C THR A 95 -20.42 47.49 -16.90
N ALA A 96 -20.85 48.64 -16.39
CA ALA A 96 -21.95 48.69 -15.42
C ALA A 96 -23.27 48.28 -16.09
N GLN A 97 -23.94 47.29 -15.52
CA GLN A 97 -25.30 46.90 -15.90
C GLN A 97 -26.29 47.63 -14.99
N SER A 98 -27.28 48.28 -15.58
CA SER A 98 -28.33 48.97 -14.84
C SER A 98 -29.28 47.95 -14.21
N ALA A 99 -29.09 47.67 -12.91
CA ALA A 99 -29.92 46.72 -12.17
C ALA A 99 -31.04 47.42 -11.37
N SER A 100 -30.71 48.24 -10.36
CA SER A 100 -31.69 49.07 -9.64
C SER A 100 -30.97 50.12 -8.77
N PRO A 101 -31.23 51.43 -8.94
CA PRO A 101 -30.46 52.50 -8.29
C PRO A 101 -30.65 52.62 -6.77
N ASN A 102 -31.58 51.87 -6.17
CA ASN A 102 -31.89 51.93 -4.73
C ASN A 102 -31.59 50.60 -4.00
N GLU A 103 -30.79 49.71 -4.59
CA GLU A 103 -30.42 48.42 -4.00
C GLU A 103 -28.97 48.39 -3.55
N TYR A 104 -28.69 47.64 -2.49
CA TYR A 104 -27.33 47.39 -2.00
C TYR A 104 -26.97 45.93 -2.27
N PHE A 105 -26.39 45.60 -3.43
CA PHE A 105 -26.11 44.20 -3.76
C PHE A 105 -24.96 43.65 -2.90
N ILE A 106 -25.20 42.51 -2.26
CA ILE A 106 -24.28 41.89 -1.29
C ILE A 106 -23.55 40.72 -1.91
N ASN A 107 -24.28 39.86 -2.63
CA ASN A 107 -23.71 38.65 -3.20
C ASN A 107 -24.41 38.28 -4.52
N ILE A 108 -23.70 37.54 -5.37
CA ILE A 108 -24.16 37.14 -6.71
C ILE A 108 -23.70 35.72 -7.03
N SER A 109 -24.55 34.94 -7.70
CA SER A 109 -24.27 33.58 -8.15
C SER A 109 -24.73 33.39 -9.59
N CYS A 110 -23.81 32.98 -10.47
CA CYS A 110 -24.05 32.78 -11.90
C CYS A 110 -23.90 31.29 -12.27
N PRO A 111 -24.98 30.49 -12.24
CA PRO A 111 -24.94 29.09 -12.65
C PRO A 111 -24.73 28.88 -14.16
N SER A 112 -24.88 29.91 -14.99
CA SER A 112 -24.56 29.86 -16.42
C SER A 112 -24.08 31.21 -16.96
N THR A 113 -23.69 31.25 -18.23
CA THR A 113 -23.29 32.50 -18.91
C THR A 113 -24.45 33.45 -19.20
N THR A 114 -25.69 32.97 -19.08
CA THR A 114 -26.91 33.75 -19.35
C THR A 114 -27.75 33.99 -18.10
N SER A 115 -27.61 33.16 -17.07
CA SER A 115 -28.44 33.19 -15.87
C SER A 115 -27.62 33.51 -14.62
N CYS A 116 -27.97 34.59 -13.92
CA CYS A 116 -27.36 34.97 -12.64
C CYS A 116 -28.41 35.47 -11.66
N PHE A 117 -28.16 35.22 -10.37
CA PHE A 117 -28.99 35.68 -9.25
C PHE A 117 -28.16 36.55 -8.31
N ALA A 118 -28.67 37.73 -7.96
CA ALA A 118 -28.03 38.65 -7.04
C ALA A 118 -28.97 38.96 -5.86
N VAL A 119 -28.41 39.09 -4.66
CA VAL A 119 -29.16 39.42 -3.45
C VAL A 119 -28.73 40.77 -2.89
N SER A 120 -29.67 41.47 -2.26
CA SER A 120 -29.42 42.79 -1.69
C SER A 120 -29.67 42.86 -0.18
N GLY A 121 -29.04 43.85 0.45
CA GLY A 121 -29.24 44.17 1.86
C GLY A 121 -30.66 44.65 2.19
N ASN A 122 -31.47 45.00 1.19
CA ASN A 122 -32.89 45.29 1.37
C ASN A 122 -33.77 44.02 1.36
N GLY A 123 -33.15 42.84 1.34
CA GLY A 123 -33.82 41.54 1.40
C GLY A 123 -34.46 41.11 0.09
N ASN A 124 -33.90 41.52 -1.05
CA ASN A 124 -34.44 41.25 -2.38
C ASN A 124 -33.52 40.34 -3.19
N VAL A 125 -34.11 39.48 -4.02
CA VAL A 125 -33.42 38.67 -5.02
C VAL A 125 -33.71 39.22 -6.42
N PHE A 126 -32.68 39.36 -7.23
CA PHE A 126 -32.73 39.79 -8.63
C PHE A 126 -32.18 38.69 -9.54
N HIS A 127 -32.74 38.55 -10.73
CA HIS A 127 -32.34 37.57 -11.73
C HIS A 127 -32.16 38.21 -13.10
N THR A 128 -31.18 37.73 -13.84
CA THR A 128 -31.04 37.96 -15.28
C THR A 128 -31.06 36.63 -16.01
N GLY A 129 -31.72 36.55 -17.16
CA GLY A 129 -31.70 35.40 -18.08
C GLY A 129 -31.09 35.71 -19.45
N ASP A 130 -30.57 36.93 -19.63
CA ASP A 130 -30.10 37.49 -20.90
C ASP A 130 -28.67 38.06 -20.78
N SER A 131 -27.84 37.37 -19.97
CA SER A 131 -26.43 37.71 -19.72
C SER A 131 -26.22 39.10 -19.10
N GLY A 132 -27.16 39.56 -18.28
CA GLY A 132 -27.09 40.84 -17.57
C GLY A 132 -27.63 42.04 -18.35
N SER A 133 -28.23 41.81 -19.52
CA SER A 133 -28.85 42.89 -20.32
C SER A 133 -30.08 43.47 -19.61
N THR A 134 -30.83 42.64 -18.90
CA THR A 134 -31.90 43.04 -18.01
C THR A 134 -31.82 42.31 -16.66
N TRP A 135 -32.20 43.00 -15.60
CA TRP A 135 -32.29 42.44 -14.24
C TRP A 135 -33.70 42.63 -13.69
N GLN A 136 -34.34 41.54 -13.30
CA GLN A 136 -35.70 41.50 -12.79
C GLN A 136 -35.71 41.10 -11.31
N LYS A 137 -36.42 41.87 -10.49
CA LYS A 137 -36.67 41.53 -9.08
C LYS A 137 -37.63 40.34 -8.99
N GLN A 138 -37.22 39.27 -8.31
CA GLN A 138 -37.95 38.00 -8.22
C GLN A 138 -38.64 37.77 -6.86
N SER A 139 -38.23 38.47 -5.80
CA SER A 139 -38.75 38.25 -4.44
C SER A 139 -39.44 39.48 -3.84
N GLY A 140 -40.29 39.23 -2.83
CA GLY A 140 -40.80 40.27 -1.91
C GLY A 140 -39.73 40.81 -0.95
N SER A 141 -40.12 41.69 -0.03
CA SER A 141 -39.24 42.24 1.00
C SER A 141 -39.03 41.23 2.14
N HIS A 142 -37.77 40.88 2.39
CA HIS A 142 -37.33 40.00 3.48
C HIS A 142 -36.34 40.74 4.40
N PRO A 143 -35.92 40.15 5.52
CA PRO A 143 -34.74 40.61 6.24
C PRO A 143 -33.49 40.64 5.33
N PHE A 144 -32.47 41.39 5.76
CA PHE A 144 -31.21 41.54 5.05
C PHE A 144 -30.66 40.20 4.56
N LEU A 145 -30.46 40.04 3.24
CA LEU A 145 -29.89 38.83 2.63
C LEU A 145 -28.36 38.96 2.51
N TYR A 146 -27.63 37.96 2.99
CA TYR A 146 -26.17 37.95 3.05
C TYR A 146 -25.52 37.15 1.92
N SER A 147 -26.13 36.05 1.48
CA SER A 147 -25.49 35.11 0.55
C SER A 147 -26.51 34.47 -0.38
N VAL A 148 -26.08 34.15 -1.61
CA VAL A 148 -26.85 33.40 -2.60
C VAL A 148 -25.97 32.36 -3.27
N SER A 149 -26.48 31.15 -3.46
CA SER A 149 -25.78 30.08 -4.15
C SER A 149 -26.73 29.28 -5.03
N CYS A 150 -26.34 29.08 -6.28
CA CYS A 150 -27.13 28.37 -7.28
C CYS A 150 -26.48 27.05 -7.66
N GLY A 151 -27.19 25.95 -7.45
CA GLY A 151 -26.77 24.62 -7.92
C GLY A 151 -27.07 24.39 -9.40
N SER A 152 -27.99 25.16 -9.99
CA SER A 152 -28.27 25.19 -11.42
C SER A 152 -29.00 26.49 -11.80
N THR A 153 -29.37 26.64 -13.07
CA THR A 153 -30.23 27.75 -13.52
C THR A 153 -31.66 27.69 -12.96
N LEU A 154 -32.07 26.54 -12.40
CA LEU A 154 -33.41 26.34 -11.84
C LEU A 154 -33.41 26.35 -10.30
N ILE A 155 -32.33 25.89 -9.67
CA ILE A 155 -32.22 25.76 -8.22
C ILE A 155 -31.24 26.79 -7.66
N CYS A 156 -31.76 27.72 -6.86
CA CYS A 156 -30.96 28.70 -6.12
C CYS A 156 -31.50 28.90 -4.72
N LEU A 157 -30.58 29.12 -3.77
CA LEU A 157 -30.90 29.41 -2.39
C LEU A 157 -30.26 30.74 -1.97
N ALA A 158 -30.95 31.49 -1.12
CA ALA A 158 -30.43 32.71 -0.51
C ALA A 158 -30.68 32.71 1.00
N THR A 159 -29.72 33.21 1.78
CA THR A 159 -29.79 33.25 3.25
C THR A 159 -29.64 34.66 3.78
N GLY A 160 -30.36 34.97 4.86
CA GLY A 160 -30.31 36.26 5.51
C GLY A 160 -31.14 36.33 6.78
N GLY A 161 -30.61 36.95 7.84
CA GLY A 161 -31.23 36.88 9.16
C GLY A 161 -31.48 35.42 9.54
N ASN A 162 -32.71 35.07 9.93
CA ASN A 162 -33.09 33.69 10.23
C ASN A 162 -33.86 32.98 9.09
N VAL A 163 -33.76 33.50 7.86
CA VAL A 163 -34.54 33.05 6.70
C VAL A 163 -33.64 32.38 5.65
N ILE A 164 -34.16 31.30 5.08
CA ILE A 164 -33.66 30.66 3.86
C ILE A 164 -34.73 30.76 2.78
N LEU A 165 -34.38 31.41 1.67
CA LEU A 165 -35.17 31.44 0.45
C LEU A 165 -34.67 30.36 -0.50
N SER A 166 -35.60 29.66 -1.16
CA SER A 166 -35.29 28.65 -2.17
C SER A 166 -36.18 28.81 -3.39
N THR A 167 -35.63 28.61 -4.57
CA THR A 167 -36.38 28.48 -5.83
C THR A 167 -36.01 27.16 -6.49
N SER A 168 -36.98 26.56 -7.17
CA SER A 168 -36.78 25.36 -7.99
C SER A 168 -37.21 25.52 -9.45
N ASP A 169 -37.63 26.73 -9.82
CA ASP A 169 -38.23 27.09 -11.10
C ASP A 169 -37.52 28.29 -11.75
N GLY A 170 -36.24 28.47 -11.42
CA GLY A 170 -35.38 29.50 -12.02
C GLY A 170 -35.74 30.91 -11.56
N GLY A 171 -36.24 31.04 -10.33
CA GLY A 171 -36.57 32.32 -9.72
C GLY A 171 -38.00 32.77 -9.94
N THR A 172 -38.81 32.05 -10.72
CA THR A 172 -40.21 32.43 -10.95
C THR A 172 -41.06 32.38 -9.68
N THR A 173 -40.73 31.49 -8.74
CA THR A 173 -41.24 31.52 -7.37
C THR A 173 -40.12 31.30 -6.34
N TRP A 174 -40.30 31.88 -5.15
CA TRP A 174 -39.39 31.74 -4.01
C TRP A 174 -40.15 31.27 -2.77
N LYS A 175 -39.72 30.15 -2.19
CA LYS A 175 -40.21 29.61 -0.93
C LYS A 175 -39.32 30.08 0.22
N SER A 176 -39.94 30.66 1.25
CA SER A 176 -39.28 31.06 2.49
C SER A 176 -39.42 29.98 3.56
N THR A 177 -38.31 29.69 4.23
CA THR A 177 -38.24 28.78 5.38
C THR A 177 -37.43 29.43 6.50
N SER A 178 -37.83 29.22 7.75
CA SER A 178 -37.13 29.74 8.94
C SER A 178 -36.83 28.58 9.90
N ASP A 179 -35.79 27.81 9.60
CA ASP A 179 -35.39 26.64 10.40
C ASP A 179 -34.33 26.98 11.47
N SER A 180 -34.13 28.27 11.74
CA SER A 180 -33.12 28.77 12.68
C SER A 180 -33.66 29.88 13.58
N THR A 181 -33.21 29.91 14.84
CA THR A 181 -33.38 31.06 15.75
C THR A 181 -32.20 32.03 15.72
N TRP A 182 -31.12 31.68 15.01
CA TRP A 182 -29.88 32.45 14.88
C TRP A 182 -29.67 32.90 13.43
N GLY A 183 -28.88 33.96 13.24
CA GLY A 183 -28.52 34.48 11.92
C GLY A 183 -27.78 33.46 11.06
N LEU A 184 -28.16 33.35 9.78
CA LEU A 184 -27.47 32.60 8.73
C LEU A 184 -26.69 33.58 7.85
N ASP A 185 -25.40 33.38 7.76
CA ASP A 185 -24.46 34.33 7.15
C ASP A 185 -23.99 33.88 5.77
N ALA A 186 -23.94 32.56 5.52
CA ALA A 186 -23.42 32.00 4.29
C ALA A 186 -24.22 30.79 3.80
N ILE A 187 -24.28 30.62 2.48
CA ILE A 187 -24.79 29.40 1.86
C ILE A 187 -23.93 28.97 0.68
N ASN A 188 -23.73 27.66 0.54
CA ASN A 188 -23.06 27.09 -0.62
C ASN A 188 -23.78 25.81 -1.08
N CYS A 189 -24.10 25.76 -2.37
CA CYS A 189 -24.70 24.61 -3.02
C CYS A 189 -23.67 23.93 -3.92
N GLY A 190 -23.21 22.75 -3.51
CA GLY A 190 -22.31 21.92 -4.33
C GLY A 190 -23.04 21.15 -5.44
N SER A 191 -24.38 21.07 -5.37
CA SER A 191 -25.25 20.47 -6.38
C SER A 191 -26.66 21.07 -6.30
N THR A 192 -27.57 20.60 -7.14
CA THR A 192 -29.00 20.98 -7.13
C THR A 192 -29.78 20.46 -5.93
N THR A 193 -29.23 19.52 -5.17
CA THR A 193 -29.93 18.89 -4.03
C THR A 193 -29.19 19.04 -2.72
N SER A 194 -27.86 19.18 -2.76
CA SER A 194 -27.01 19.31 -1.57
C SER A 194 -26.51 20.74 -1.38
N CYS A 195 -27.01 21.41 -0.34
CA CYS A 195 -26.55 22.74 0.07
C CYS A 195 -26.26 22.80 1.56
N TYR A 196 -25.27 23.61 1.94
CA TYR A 196 -24.90 23.86 3.33
C TYR A 196 -25.13 25.34 3.65
N ALA A 197 -25.89 25.60 4.71
CA ALA A 197 -26.05 26.94 5.27
C ALA A 197 -25.33 27.01 6.61
N ALA A 198 -24.55 28.06 6.83
CA ALA A 198 -23.80 28.28 8.06
C ALA A 198 -24.21 29.61 8.70
N GLY A 199 -24.17 29.64 10.03
CA GLY A 199 -24.53 30.81 10.81
C GLY A 199 -24.01 30.77 12.25
N GLY A 200 -24.47 31.71 13.06
CA GLY A 200 -24.01 31.87 14.44
C GLY A 200 -24.17 30.61 15.32
N ALA A 201 -23.34 30.54 16.36
CA ALA A 201 -23.39 29.52 17.42
C ALA A 201 -23.20 28.06 16.93
N ASN A 202 -22.25 27.81 16.02
CA ASN A 202 -21.95 26.48 15.44
C ASN A 202 -23.16 25.86 14.70
N LEU A 203 -24.00 26.70 14.07
CA LEU A 203 -25.10 26.21 13.26
C LEU A 203 -24.59 25.86 11.86
N ILE A 204 -24.66 24.57 11.53
CA ILE A 204 -24.56 24.08 10.16
C ILE A 204 -25.86 23.35 9.84
N LEU A 205 -26.53 23.82 8.80
CA LEU A 205 -27.69 23.18 8.23
C LEU A 205 -27.29 22.54 6.91
N HIS A 206 -27.72 21.31 6.70
CA HIS A 206 -27.55 20.61 5.43
C HIS A 206 -28.92 20.22 4.88
N THR A 207 -29.15 20.53 3.62
CA THR A 207 -30.27 19.97 2.87
C THR A 207 -29.71 19.03 1.83
N ALA A 208 -30.36 17.87 1.66
CA ALA A 208 -30.06 16.88 0.63
C ALA A 208 -31.19 16.76 -0.42
N ASP A 209 -32.19 17.63 -0.32
CA ASP A 209 -33.45 17.55 -1.05
C ASP A 209 -33.90 18.93 -1.55
N ALA A 210 -32.94 19.77 -1.95
CA ALA A 210 -33.16 21.08 -2.55
C ALA A 210 -33.96 22.04 -1.65
N ALA A 211 -33.55 22.14 -0.38
CA ALA A 211 -34.18 22.96 0.66
C ALA A 211 -35.62 22.56 1.00
N THR A 212 -36.03 21.32 0.71
CA THR A 212 -37.34 20.84 1.15
C THR A 212 -37.32 20.43 2.62
N THR A 213 -36.20 19.88 3.10
CA THR A 213 -35.89 19.68 4.51
C THR A 213 -34.47 20.13 4.85
N TRP A 214 -34.25 20.51 6.11
CA TRP A 214 -32.93 20.83 6.65
C TRP A 214 -32.60 19.94 7.82
N THR A 215 -31.38 19.40 7.79
CA THR A 215 -30.80 18.61 8.88
C THR A 215 -29.83 19.50 9.64
N HIS A 216 -30.06 19.65 10.95
CA HIS A 216 -29.10 20.29 11.84
C HIS A 216 -27.94 19.33 12.06
N LEU A 217 -26.74 19.70 11.66
CA LEU A 217 -25.54 18.90 11.91
C LEU A 217 -24.99 19.18 13.32
N ARG A 218 -25.84 19.08 14.35
CA ARG A 218 -25.51 19.23 15.79
C ARG A 218 -25.67 17.89 16.53
N PRO A 219 -24.59 17.19 16.90
CA PRO A 219 -24.69 15.84 17.48
C PRO A 219 -25.48 15.72 18.80
N SER A 220 -25.51 16.77 19.63
CA SER A 220 -26.05 16.71 21.00
C SER A 220 -27.55 17.04 21.13
N GLY A 221 -28.15 17.69 20.14
CA GLY A 221 -29.56 18.07 20.14
C GLY A 221 -30.02 19.09 21.21
N VAL A 222 -29.10 19.68 22.00
CA VAL A 222 -29.43 20.65 23.07
C VAL A 222 -28.60 21.92 22.98
N THR A 223 -29.09 23.01 23.60
CA THR A 223 -28.44 24.33 23.62
C THR A 223 -27.91 24.74 25.00
N LYS A 224 -28.21 23.96 26.04
CA LYS A 224 -27.77 24.21 27.41
C LYS A 224 -26.30 23.77 27.57
N ASN A 225 -25.54 24.50 28.40
CA ASN A 225 -24.16 24.14 28.70
C ASN A 225 -24.08 22.76 29.35
N LEU A 226 -23.18 21.94 28.82
CA LEU A 226 -22.79 20.67 29.41
C LEU A 226 -21.60 20.93 30.34
N THR A 227 -21.51 20.19 31.44
CA THR A 227 -20.56 20.42 32.54
C THR A 227 -19.70 19.21 32.84
N GLY A 228 -20.19 18.00 32.52
CA GLY A 228 -19.45 16.77 32.76
C GLY A 228 -19.85 15.67 31.80
N VAL A 229 -18.91 14.78 31.51
CA VAL A 229 -19.10 13.61 30.66
C VAL A 229 -18.40 12.40 31.28
N SER A 230 -18.99 11.22 31.16
CA SER A 230 -18.40 9.96 31.60
C SER A 230 -18.74 8.86 30.60
N CYS A 231 -17.73 8.08 30.21
CA CYS A 231 -17.85 7.06 29.17
C CYS A 231 -17.41 5.70 29.72
N PRO A 232 -18.34 4.87 30.21
CA PRO A 232 -18.02 3.57 30.80
C PRO A 232 -17.55 2.52 29.77
N ALA A 233 -17.82 2.73 28.47
CA ALA A 233 -17.38 1.83 27.41
C ALA A 233 -17.20 2.60 26.09
N SER A 234 -16.48 1.98 25.13
CA SER A 234 -16.41 2.51 23.77
C SER A 234 -17.80 2.65 23.17
N GLY A 235 -18.15 3.85 22.70
CA GLY A 235 -19.45 4.13 22.12
C GLY A 235 -20.57 4.47 23.10
N VAL A 236 -20.38 4.26 24.41
CA VAL A 236 -21.38 4.54 25.45
C VAL A 236 -20.90 5.65 26.35
N CYS A 237 -21.61 6.79 26.35
CA CYS A 237 -21.28 7.93 27.20
C CYS A 237 -22.53 8.62 27.74
N PHE A 238 -22.39 9.20 28.92
CA PHE A 238 -23.38 10.07 29.55
C PHE A 238 -22.80 11.46 29.74
N SER A 239 -23.57 12.49 29.40
CA SER A 239 -23.22 13.88 29.62
C SER A 239 -24.30 14.57 30.44
N VAL A 240 -23.90 15.49 31.31
CA VAL A 240 -24.81 16.24 32.18
C VAL A 240 -24.55 17.73 32.06
N GLY A 241 -25.53 18.55 32.45
CA GLY A 241 -25.40 19.99 32.30
C GLY A 241 -26.45 20.81 33.03
N PHE A 242 -26.57 22.06 32.59
CA PHE A 242 -27.43 23.05 33.23
C PHE A 242 -28.90 22.67 33.19
N GLY A 243 -29.66 23.10 34.20
CA GLY A 243 -31.10 22.90 34.28
C GLY A 243 -31.51 21.42 34.23
N GLY A 244 -30.73 20.55 34.89
CA GLY A 244 -30.97 19.11 34.99
C GLY A 244 -30.75 18.32 33.69
N THR A 245 -30.01 18.85 32.72
CA THR A 245 -29.81 18.19 31.41
C THR A 245 -29.03 16.90 31.57
N ILE A 246 -29.52 15.82 30.96
CA ILE A 246 -28.84 14.52 30.88
C ILE A 246 -28.94 14.03 29.43
N LEU A 247 -27.81 13.65 28.84
CA LEU A 247 -27.70 13.07 27.52
C LEU A 247 -27.02 11.69 27.61
N ALA A 248 -27.42 10.78 26.72
CA ALA A 248 -26.77 9.48 26.56
C ALA A 248 -26.53 9.18 25.08
N THR A 249 -25.39 8.56 24.77
CA THR A 249 -25.11 7.95 23.45
C THR A 249 -24.74 6.49 23.64
N THR A 250 -25.07 5.66 22.67
CA THR A 250 -24.69 4.24 22.58
C THR A 250 -24.02 3.89 21.25
N ASN A 251 -23.77 4.89 20.40
CA ASN A 251 -23.21 4.72 19.06
C ASN A 251 -21.99 5.62 18.83
N GLY A 252 -21.22 5.92 19.88
CA GLY A 252 -20.00 6.72 19.76
C GLY A 252 -20.30 8.12 19.29
N GLY A 253 -21.31 8.76 19.88
CA GLY A 253 -21.63 10.17 19.71
C GLY A 253 -22.12 10.58 18.33
N THR A 254 -22.38 9.62 17.42
CA THR A 254 -23.09 9.89 16.16
C THR A 254 -24.47 10.50 16.44
N THR A 255 -25.14 10.01 17.49
CA THR A 255 -26.36 10.63 18.01
C THR A 255 -26.37 10.62 19.54
N TRP A 256 -26.91 11.68 20.14
CA TRP A 256 -27.20 11.76 21.57
C TRP A 256 -28.70 11.83 21.82
N SER A 257 -29.15 11.15 22.87
CA SER A 257 -30.53 11.09 23.31
C SER A 257 -30.70 11.77 24.66
N THR A 258 -31.69 12.66 24.78
CA THR A 258 -32.05 13.29 26.05
C THR A 258 -32.70 12.27 26.99
N GLN A 259 -32.28 12.26 28.25
CA GLN A 259 -32.83 11.40 29.29
C GLN A 259 -33.73 12.20 30.23
N ALA A 260 -34.77 11.56 30.76
CA ALA A 260 -35.65 12.19 31.75
C ALA A 260 -34.90 12.40 33.07
N SER A 261 -34.86 13.64 33.54
CA SER A 261 -34.19 14.02 34.79
C SER A 261 -35.22 14.24 35.92
N PRO A 262 -35.00 13.71 37.14
CA PRO A 262 -35.90 13.92 38.28
C PRO A 262 -35.71 15.32 38.92
N THR A 263 -34.84 16.16 38.38
CA THR A 263 -34.49 17.47 38.94
C THR A 263 -34.31 18.52 37.85
N THR A 264 -34.53 19.78 38.19
CA THR A 264 -34.22 20.94 37.34
C THR A 264 -32.94 21.66 37.80
N GLN A 265 -32.28 21.18 38.85
CA GLN A 265 -31.02 21.75 39.32
C GLN A 265 -29.91 21.48 38.31
N SER A 266 -28.99 22.43 38.13
CA SER A 266 -27.81 22.21 37.29
C SER A 266 -26.95 21.10 37.88
N LEU A 267 -26.55 20.16 37.03
CA LEU A 267 -25.62 19.10 37.35
C LEU A 267 -24.20 19.56 37.02
N SER A 268 -23.24 19.28 37.90
CA SER A 268 -21.85 19.73 37.81
C SER A 268 -20.91 18.62 37.37
N GLY A 269 -21.24 17.35 37.63
CA GLY A 269 -20.40 16.22 37.28
C GLY A 269 -21.17 14.91 37.22
N VAL A 270 -20.63 13.94 36.47
CA VAL A 270 -21.18 12.59 36.29
C VAL A 270 -20.06 11.57 36.33
N SER A 271 -20.32 10.40 36.93
CA SER A 271 -19.39 9.27 36.94
C SER A 271 -20.14 7.96 36.73
N CYS A 272 -19.71 7.20 35.71
CA CYS A 272 -20.28 5.93 35.32
C CYS A 272 -19.24 4.81 35.51
N PRO A 273 -19.29 4.05 36.61
CA PRO A 273 -18.41 2.90 36.82
C PRO A 273 -18.67 1.75 35.83
N ASP A 274 -19.87 1.67 35.26
CA ASP A 274 -20.24 0.70 34.23
C ASP A 274 -21.37 1.25 33.34
N VAL A 275 -21.75 0.50 32.30
CA VAL A 275 -22.76 0.93 31.30
C VAL A 275 -24.18 1.06 31.86
N ASN A 276 -24.48 0.41 32.98
CA ASN A 276 -25.81 0.42 33.60
C ASN A 276 -25.91 1.43 34.74
N THR A 277 -24.81 1.64 35.46
CA THR A 277 -24.75 2.45 36.68
C THR A 277 -24.01 3.76 36.44
N CYS A 278 -24.69 4.87 36.69
CA CYS A 278 -24.08 6.20 36.70
C CYS A 278 -24.64 7.04 37.84
N TYR A 279 -23.83 7.97 38.33
CA TYR A 279 -24.21 8.97 39.34
C TYR A 279 -23.88 10.36 38.83
N ALA A 280 -24.80 11.30 39.03
CA ALA A 280 -24.58 12.71 38.74
C ALA A 280 -24.86 13.56 39.97
N VAL A 281 -24.06 14.62 40.14
CA VAL A 281 -24.15 15.54 41.28
C VAL A 281 -24.31 16.97 40.80
N GLY A 282 -24.82 17.85 41.66
CA GLY A 282 -24.99 19.24 41.28
C GLY A 282 -25.45 20.16 42.40
N ASN A 283 -26.12 21.24 42.00
CA ASN A 283 -26.56 22.31 42.90
C ASN A 283 -27.54 21.82 43.98
N SER A 284 -27.61 22.58 45.08
CA SER A 284 -28.50 22.30 46.21
C SER A 284 -28.32 20.89 46.82
N GLY A 285 -27.10 20.35 46.79
CA GLY A 285 -26.80 19.01 47.31
C GLY A 285 -27.43 17.88 46.51
N THR A 286 -27.77 18.12 45.24
CA THR A 286 -28.37 17.13 44.36
C THR A 286 -27.40 15.97 44.10
N ILE A 287 -27.88 14.75 44.30
CA ILE A 287 -27.28 13.51 43.82
C ILE A 287 -28.39 12.72 43.14
N ILE A 288 -28.17 12.27 41.91
CA ILE A 288 -29.08 11.39 41.17
C ILE A 288 -28.30 10.20 40.63
N ASP A 289 -28.97 9.07 40.43
CA ASP A 289 -28.37 7.88 39.87
C ASP A 289 -29.28 7.15 38.88
N THR A 290 -28.66 6.36 38.02
CA THR A 290 -29.31 5.34 37.20
C THR A 290 -28.68 3.99 37.53
N LYS A 291 -29.48 2.93 37.45
CA LYS A 291 -29.05 1.52 37.54
C LYS A 291 -29.39 0.70 36.30
N ASN A 292 -29.95 1.34 35.26
CA ASN A 292 -30.44 0.71 34.04
C ASN A 292 -30.04 1.49 32.77
N GLY A 293 -28.82 2.03 32.75
CA GLY A 293 -28.22 2.64 31.57
C GLY A 293 -28.90 3.93 31.12
N GLY A 294 -29.46 4.70 32.05
CA GLY A 294 -30.10 5.99 31.80
C GLY A 294 -31.59 5.93 31.56
N SER A 295 -32.17 4.72 31.42
CA SER A 295 -33.61 4.54 31.18
C SER A 295 -34.47 5.21 32.27
N THR A 296 -34.00 5.19 33.52
CA THR A 296 -34.60 5.94 34.63
C THR A 296 -33.53 6.50 35.56
N TRP A 297 -33.69 7.77 35.94
CA TRP A 297 -32.86 8.45 36.94
C TRP A 297 -33.65 8.72 38.23
N LEU A 298 -33.07 8.40 39.37
CA LEU A 298 -33.67 8.55 40.69
C LEU A 298 -32.87 9.54 41.55
N GLN A 299 -33.55 10.28 42.41
CA GLN A 299 -32.91 11.21 43.34
C GLN A 299 -32.48 10.49 44.62
N GLN A 300 -31.25 10.77 45.05
CA GLN A 300 -30.64 10.22 46.27
C GLN A 300 -30.64 11.25 47.41
N THR A 301 -30.61 10.77 48.65
CA THR A 301 -30.49 11.64 49.83
C THR A 301 -29.00 11.84 50.16
N SER A 302 -28.47 13.01 49.83
CA SER A 302 -27.05 13.35 50.02
C SER A 302 -26.67 13.71 51.46
N GLY A 303 -27.66 14.09 52.28
CA GLY A 303 -27.43 14.62 53.63
C GLY A 303 -26.75 15.99 53.65
N SER A 304 -26.79 16.74 52.54
CA SER A 304 -26.23 18.09 52.38
C SER A 304 -27.16 18.97 51.55
N GLY A 305 -27.20 20.28 51.85
CA GLY A 305 -27.78 21.29 50.96
C GLY A 305 -26.74 22.03 50.11
N MET A 306 -25.45 21.76 50.33
CA MET A 306 -24.35 22.45 49.62
C MET A 306 -24.21 21.92 48.19
N PRO A 307 -23.92 22.77 47.19
CA PRO A 307 -23.65 22.33 45.83
C PRO A 307 -22.41 21.43 45.74
N PHE A 308 -22.55 20.28 45.08
CA PHE A 308 -21.41 19.43 44.75
C PHE A 308 -20.79 19.90 43.43
N SER A 309 -19.46 19.88 43.37
CA SER A 309 -18.67 20.32 42.21
C SER A 309 -18.25 19.14 41.33
N ALA A 310 -17.87 17.99 41.92
CA ALA A 310 -17.48 16.80 41.18
C ALA A 310 -17.81 15.50 41.92
N ILE A 311 -17.84 14.40 41.16
CA ILE A 311 -18.04 13.04 41.65
C ILE A 311 -17.13 12.07 40.91
N ASN A 312 -16.61 11.07 41.62
CA ASN A 312 -15.95 9.92 41.02
C ASN A 312 -16.38 8.61 41.72
N CYS A 313 -16.74 7.62 40.93
CA CYS A 313 -17.21 6.32 41.37
C CYS A 313 -16.28 5.22 40.85
N PRO A 314 -15.31 4.74 41.66
CA PRO A 314 -14.44 3.64 41.25
C PRO A 314 -15.18 2.30 41.07
N THR A 315 -16.38 2.15 41.64
CA THR A 315 -17.24 0.98 41.43
C THR A 315 -18.72 1.39 41.46
N ALA A 316 -19.62 0.51 41.03
CA ALA A 316 -21.07 0.72 41.13
C ALA A 316 -21.56 0.99 42.56
N ASN A 317 -20.83 0.53 43.59
CA ASN A 317 -21.22 0.64 44.99
C ASN A 317 -20.47 1.72 45.78
N ALA A 318 -19.33 2.19 45.26
CA ALA A 318 -18.45 3.13 45.95
C ALA A 318 -18.28 4.43 45.15
N CYS A 319 -18.58 5.57 45.77
CA CYS A 319 -18.50 6.88 45.15
C CYS A 319 -18.06 7.95 46.14
N PHE A 320 -17.35 8.95 45.63
CA PHE A 320 -16.90 10.12 46.40
C PHE A 320 -17.34 11.40 45.68
N ALA A 321 -18.03 12.28 46.39
CA ALA A 321 -18.47 13.58 45.88
C ALA A 321 -17.84 14.71 46.71
N VAL A 322 -17.45 15.79 46.05
CA VAL A 322 -16.77 16.94 46.68
C VAL A 322 -17.57 18.22 46.51
N ASP A 323 -17.43 19.15 47.45
CA ASP A 323 -18.17 20.42 47.45
C ASP A 323 -17.29 21.68 47.61
N TYR A 324 -17.93 22.83 47.45
CA TYR A 324 -17.29 24.15 47.54
C TYR A 324 -16.90 24.58 48.96
N ASN A 325 -17.17 23.79 50.00
CA ASN A 325 -16.68 24.05 51.37
C ASN A 325 -15.53 23.12 51.76
N GLY A 326 -15.04 22.31 50.81
CA GLY A 326 -13.98 21.35 51.04
C GLY A 326 -14.44 20.06 51.73
N ILE A 327 -15.74 19.79 51.82
CA ILE A 327 -16.26 18.54 52.37
C ILE A 327 -16.26 17.47 51.27
N ILE A 328 -15.84 16.26 51.63
CA ILE A 328 -15.91 15.07 50.79
C ILE A 328 -16.98 14.15 51.37
N ARG A 329 -17.89 13.65 50.56
CA ARG A 329 -18.88 12.64 50.97
C ARG A 329 -18.64 11.33 50.26
N ALA A 330 -18.64 10.24 51.02
CA ALA A 330 -18.44 8.90 50.52
C ALA A 330 -19.73 8.08 50.66
N SER A 331 -20.04 7.30 49.62
CA SER A 331 -21.00 6.21 49.66
C SER A 331 -20.25 4.91 49.41
N THR A 332 -20.58 3.85 50.16
CA THR A 332 -20.05 2.49 49.98
C THR A 332 -21.15 1.44 49.74
N ASN A 333 -22.40 1.88 49.61
CA ASN A 333 -23.59 1.05 49.46
C ASN A 333 -24.48 1.48 48.28
N GLY A 334 -23.84 1.89 47.18
CA GLY A 334 -24.54 2.14 45.92
C GLY A 334 -25.42 3.38 45.92
N GLY A 335 -25.09 4.41 46.71
CA GLY A 335 -25.78 5.70 46.76
C GLY A 335 -26.85 5.80 47.84
N THR A 336 -27.16 4.68 48.53
CA THR A 336 -28.21 4.62 49.56
C THR A 336 -27.92 5.56 50.74
N THR A 337 -26.65 5.70 51.14
CA THR A 337 -26.23 6.63 52.19
C THR A 337 -24.93 7.34 51.84
N TRP A 338 -24.83 8.62 52.18
CA TRP A 338 -23.65 9.45 51.95
C TRP A 338 -23.10 10.02 53.26
N VAL A 339 -21.87 9.65 53.60
CA VAL A 339 -21.20 10.00 54.86
C VAL A 339 -20.12 11.04 54.61
N ALA A 340 -20.17 12.17 55.32
CA ALA A 340 -19.15 13.20 55.27
C ALA A 340 -17.82 12.71 55.86
N GLN A 341 -16.73 13.04 55.17
CA GLN A 341 -15.35 12.71 55.52
C GLN A 341 -14.60 14.00 55.94
N THR A 342 -13.63 13.87 56.85
CA THR A 342 -12.75 14.97 57.22
C THR A 342 -11.61 15.08 56.20
N SER A 343 -11.74 16.03 55.27
CA SER A 343 -10.78 16.26 54.17
C SER A 343 -9.48 16.96 54.60
N ASN A 344 -9.42 17.47 55.83
CA ASN A 344 -8.36 18.35 56.34
C ASN A 344 -8.20 19.67 55.57
N THR A 345 -9.25 20.11 54.85
CA THR A 345 -9.32 21.43 54.23
C THR A 345 -10.70 22.08 54.31
N THR A 346 -10.70 23.42 54.26
CA THR A 346 -11.90 24.26 54.13
C THR A 346 -11.93 25.02 52.80
N GLN A 347 -10.91 24.82 51.96
CA GLN A 347 -10.88 25.37 50.60
C GLN A 347 -11.86 24.60 49.72
N SER A 348 -12.51 25.29 48.79
CA SER A 348 -13.37 24.67 47.77
C SER A 348 -12.63 23.56 47.05
N LEU A 349 -13.24 22.38 46.93
CA LEU A 349 -12.76 21.30 46.08
C LEU A 349 -13.54 21.33 44.77
N TYR A 350 -12.86 21.18 43.64
CA TYR A 350 -13.44 21.29 42.31
C TYR A 350 -13.39 19.98 41.54
N GLY A 351 -12.38 19.13 41.78
CA GLY A 351 -12.22 17.85 41.09
C GLY A 351 -11.86 16.72 42.04
N ILE A 352 -12.23 15.49 41.69
CA ILE A 352 -11.85 14.27 42.41
C ILE A 352 -11.61 13.11 41.45
N SER A 353 -10.58 12.31 41.71
CA SER A 353 -10.26 11.10 40.96
C SER A 353 -9.93 9.96 41.92
N CYS A 354 -10.60 8.83 41.76
CA CYS A 354 -10.41 7.63 42.58
C CYS A 354 -9.99 6.45 41.70
N ILE A 355 -8.81 5.89 42.00
CA ILE A 355 -8.29 4.69 41.31
C ILE A 355 -8.99 3.44 41.84
N SER A 356 -9.35 3.47 43.13
CA SER A 356 -10.09 2.40 43.79
C SER A 356 -10.93 2.98 44.91
N MET A 357 -11.68 2.12 45.60
CA MET A 357 -12.41 2.49 46.81
C MET A 357 -11.50 2.99 47.94
N GLN A 358 -10.19 2.71 47.87
CA GLN A 358 -9.22 3.04 48.91
C GLN A 358 -8.38 4.27 48.56
N VAL A 359 -8.11 4.49 47.28
CA VAL A 359 -7.16 5.50 46.81
C VAL A 359 -7.86 6.56 45.99
N CYS A 360 -7.91 7.78 46.53
CA CYS A 360 -8.51 8.94 45.88
C CYS A 360 -7.68 10.20 46.10
N ARG A 361 -7.76 11.13 45.15
CA ARG A 361 -7.20 12.48 45.26
C ARG A 361 -8.24 13.51 44.83
N ALA A 362 -8.36 14.59 45.60
CA ALA A 362 -9.22 15.73 45.29
C ALA A 362 -8.40 17.01 45.21
N VAL A 363 -8.78 17.88 44.28
CA VAL A 363 -8.10 19.15 43.97
C VAL A 363 -9.05 20.31 44.11
N GLY A 364 -8.52 21.50 44.36
CA GLY A 364 -9.35 22.66 44.63
C GLY A 364 -8.63 24.00 44.62
N ASN A 365 -9.29 24.98 45.24
CA ASN A 365 -8.82 26.36 45.28
C ASN A 365 -7.46 26.52 45.96
N ALA A 366 -6.71 27.56 45.59
CA ALA A 366 -5.40 27.88 46.15
C ALA A 366 -4.40 26.70 46.11
N GLY A 367 -4.34 25.99 44.98
CA GLY A 367 -3.45 24.85 44.79
C GLY A 367 -3.73 23.65 45.70
N THR A 368 -4.91 23.57 46.33
CA THR A 368 -5.21 22.52 47.31
C THR A 368 -5.23 21.15 46.66
N ILE A 369 -4.48 20.19 47.22
CA ILE A 369 -4.56 18.76 46.90
C ILE A 369 -4.70 17.97 48.20
N VAL A 370 -5.70 17.11 48.28
CA VAL A 370 -5.90 16.17 49.41
C VAL A 370 -6.03 14.75 48.88
N ALA A 371 -5.42 13.78 49.57
CA ALA A 371 -5.36 12.39 49.15
C ALA A 371 -5.73 11.44 50.28
N THR A 372 -6.28 10.28 49.94
CA THR A 372 -6.51 9.16 50.86
C THR A 372 -5.99 7.88 50.23
N SER A 373 -5.54 6.95 51.07
CA SER A 373 -5.13 5.59 50.71
C SER A 373 -5.87 4.51 51.52
N ASN A 374 -6.84 4.93 52.35
CA ASN A 374 -7.62 4.07 53.25
C ASN A 374 -9.13 4.36 53.17
N GLY A 375 -9.60 4.71 51.96
CA GLY A 375 -11.02 4.82 51.64
C GLY A 375 -11.72 5.99 52.33
N GLY A 376 -10.99 7.07 52.58
CA GLY A 376 -11.50 8.30 53.16
C GLY A 376 -11.47 8.35 54.68
N THR A 377 -11.07 7.26 55.36
CA THR A 377 -10.90 7.24 56.83
C THR A 377 -9.97 8.37 57.30
N THR A 378 -8.91 8.64 56.53
CA THR A 378 -8.07 9.83 56.70
C THR A 378 -7.72 10.44 55.34
N TRP A 379 -7.70 11.76 55.27
CA TRP A 379 -7.22 12.54 54.13
C TRP A 379 -5.98 13.35 54.52
N SER A 380 -4.93 13.33 53.71
CA SER A 380 -3.71 14.11 53.91
C SER A 380 -3.55 15.14 52.81
N ARG A 381 -3.14 16.37 53.17
CA ARG A 381 -2.76 17.39 52.18
C ARG A 381 -1.45 17.01 51.49
N GLN A 382 -1.36 17.32 50.20
CA GLN A 382 -0.14 17.23 49.40
C GLN A 382 0.32 18.63 48.99
N THR A 383 1.63 18.83 48.86
CA THR A 383 2.22 20.11 48.43
C THR A 383 2.22 20.17 46.90
N SER A 384 1.41 21.06 46.34
CA SER A 384 1.27 21.23 44.88
C SER A 384 2.33 22.14 44.26
N GLY A 385 2.93 23.04 45.05
CA GLY A 385 3.91 24.03 44.57
C GLY A 385 3.31 25.24 43.86
N VAL A 386 1.98 25.38 43.81
CA VAL A 386 1.26 26.48 43.13
C VAL A 386 0.17 27.08 44.00
N ASN A 387 -0.26 28.31 43.67
CA ASN A 387 -1.40 28.97 44.31
C ASN A 387 -2.62 29.08 43.38
N ASP A 388 -2.50 28.65 42.13
CA ASP A 388 -3.61 28.64 41.17
C ASP A 388 -4.72 27.67 41.61
N GLY A 389 -5.97 28.00 41.32
CA GLY A 389 -7.08 27.09 41.55
C GLY A 389 -7.01 25.89 40.61
N LEU A 390 -7.07 24.67 41.16
CA LEU A 390 -7.05 23.43 40.37
C LEU A 390 -8.48 22.92 40.17
N TYR A 391 -8.95 22.90 38.92
CA TYR A 391 -10.33 22.60 38.56
C TYR A 391 -10.55 21.13 38.19
N GLY A 392 -9.58 20.48 37.54
CA GLY A 392 -9.67 19.10 37.10
C GLY A 392 -8.54 18.21 37.60
N ILE A 393 -8.81 16.93 37.83
CA ILE A 393 -7.79 15.90 38.14
C ILE A 393 -8.16 14.56 37.47
N SER A 394 -7.14 13.88 36.93
CA SER A 394 -7.23 12.52 36.41
C SER A 394 -6.07 11.69 36.95
N CYS A 395 -6.37 10.51 37.50
CA CYS A 395 -5.37 9.60 38.06
C CYS A 395 -5.48 8.24 37.36
N PRO A 396 -4.76 8.02 36.25
CA PRO A 396 -4.76 6.74 35.56
C PRO A 396 -4.19 5.60 36.42
N THR A 397 -3.28 5.88 37.35
CA THR A 397 -2.74 4.89 38.29
C THR A 397 -2.63 5.46 39.71
N ALA A 398 -2.32 4.61 40.69
CA ALA A 398 -2.12 5.05 42.07
C ALA A 398 -0.92 6.01 42.22
N SER A 399 0.10 5.86 41.38
CA SER A 399 1.33 6.65 41.37
C SER A 399 1.27 7.84 40.41
N THR A 400 0.52 7.73 39.32
CA THR A 400 0.50 8.74 38.25
C THR A 400 -0.80 9.51 38.21
N CYS A 401 -0.73 10.84 38.32
CA CYS A 401 -1.88 11.74 38.22
C CYS A 401 -1.53 13.06 37.54
N TYR A 402 -2.56 13.69 36.97
CA TYR A 402 -2.51 15.00 36.34
C TYR A 402 -3.59 15.89 36.91
N ALA A 403 -3.24 17.10 37.32
CA ALA A 403 -4.19 18.11 37.77
C ALA A 403 -4.04 19.38 36.95
N VAL A 404 -5.14 20.04 36.62
CA VAL A 404 -5.15 21.25 35.78
C VAL A 404 -6.01 22.32 36.40
N GLY A 405 -5.67 23.57 36.16
CA GLY A 405 -6.48 24.72 36.56
C GLY A 405 -5.80 26.04 36.28
N GLY A 406 -6.59 27.05 35.93
CA GLY A 406 -6.07 28.33 35.43
C GLY A 406 -5.07 28.09 34.30
N SER A 407 -3.89 28.68 34.38
CA SER A 407 -2.83 28.53 33.38
C SER A 407 -1.79 27.46 33.79
N THR A 408 -2.19 26.42 34.52
CA THR A 408 -1.26 25.44 35.11
C THR A 408 -1.67 23.99 34.87
N ILE A 409 -0.67 23.15 34.60
CA ILE A 409 -0.74 21.68 34.60
C ILE A 409 0.25 21.15 35.64
N LEU A 410 -0.21 20.21 36.47
CA LEU A 410 0.61 19.50 37.43
C LEU A 410 0.62 18.01 37.09
N SER A 411 1.77 17.36 37.23
CA SER A 411 1.91 15.92 37.10
C SER A 411 2.69 15.31 38.27
N THR A 412 2.34 14.08 38.63
CA THR A 412 3.07 13.27 39.63
C THR A 412 3.24 11.86 39.11
N GLN A 413 4.33 11.20 39.50
CA GLN A 413 4.62 9.78 39.21
C GLN A 413 4.94 8.97 40.48
N ASP A 414 4.87 9.60 41.66
CA ASP A 414 5.18 8.99 42.97
C ASP A 414 3.96 8.98 43.91
N GLY A 415 2.76 9.18 43.36
CA GLY A 415 1.52 9.23 44.12
C GLY A 415 1.30 10.56 44.86
N GLY A 416 1.90 11.64 44.38
CA GLY A 416 1.80 12.98 44.95
C GLY A 416 2.68 13.18 46.19
N GLY A 417 3.77 12.40 46.28
CA GLY A 417 4.92 12.77 47.12
C GLY A 417 5.59 14.05 46.60
N SER A 418 5.63 14.20 45.28
CA SER A 418 6.04 15.42 44.59
C SER A 418 5.17 15.69 43.36
N TRP A 419 5.01 16.97 43.01
CA TRP A 419 4.27 17.43 41.83
C TRP A 419 5.18 18.32 40.97
N SER A 420 5.31 17.97 39.69
CA SER A 420 5.95 18.79 38.67
C SER A 420 4.94 19.82 38.14
N VAL A 421 5.38 21.06 37.95
CA VAL A 421 4.52 22.19 37.56
C VAL A 421 4.91 22.68 36.18
N GLN A 422 3.91 22.87 35.31
CA GLN A 422 4.06 23.48 34.01
C GLN A 422 3.03 24.60 33.82
N SER A 423 3.49 25.79 33.41
CA SER A 423 2.63 26.91 33.06
C SER A 423 2.27 26.90 31.56
N VAL A 424 1.04 27.29 31.24
CA VAL A 424 0.51 27.35 29.86
C VAL A 424 -0.09 28.73 29.57
N ASP A 425 0.67 29.54 28.83
CA ASP A 425 0.32 30.95 28.58
C ASP A 425 -0.98 31.13 27.77
N GLY A 426 -1.75 32.15 28.18
CA GLY A 426 -2.95 32.60 27.46
C GLY A 426 -4.17 31.70 27.60
N THR A 427 -4.16 30.68 28.45
CA THR A 427 -5.27 29.70 28.57
C THR A 427 -5.72 29.51 30.01
N SER A 428 -6.99 29.15 30.19
CA SER A 428 -7.57 28.67 31.44
C SER A 428 -8.09 27.25 31.22
N LEU A 429 -7.52 26.26 31.90
CA LEU A 429 -7.87 24.85 31.79
C LEU A 429 -8.91 24.46 32.84
N ASP A 430 -9.96 23.76 32.44
CA ASP A 430 -11.09 23.39 33.31
C ASP A 430 -11.10 21.89 33.66
N ALA A 431 -10.69 21.02 32.74
CA ALA A 431 -10.73 19.58 32.96
C ALA A 431 -9.57 18.82 32.29
N VAL A 432 -9.22 17.66 32.82
CA VAL A 432 -8.20 16.76 32.28
C VAL A 432 -8.69 15.31 32.30
N GLY A 433 -8.41 14.57 31.23
CA GLY A 433 -8.75 13.16 31.09
C GLY A 433 -7.58 12.39 30.48
N CYS A 434 -7.32 11.20 30.97
CA CYS A 434 -6.20 10.37 30.52
C CYS A 434 -6.68 9.07 29.90
N ARG A 435 -6.08 8.70 28.77
CA ARG A 435 -6.29 7.41 28.08
C ARG A 435 -5.39 6.33 28.63
N THR A 436 -4.15 6.70 28.92
CA THR A 436 -3.16 5.84 29.56
C THR A 436 -2.56 6.56 30.76
N ASP A 437 -1.55 5.98 31.38
CA ASP A 437 -0.76 6.61 32.43
C ASP A 437 0.02 7.85 31.97
N LEU A 438 0.33 7.97 30.67
CA LEU A 438 1.09 9.10 30.11
C LEU A 438 0.32 9.92 29.06
N ALA A 439 -0.63 9.31 28.36
CA ALA A 439 -1.39 9.98 27.31
C ALA A 439 -2.64 10.66 27.87
N CYS A 440 -2.63 11.99 27.92
CA CYS A 440 -3.68 12.79 28.53
C CYS A 440 -4.05 14.01 27.68
N PHE A 441 -5.27 14.51 27.91
CA PHE A 441 -5.80 15.70 27.27
C PHE A 441 -6.39 16.64 28.32
N ALA A 442 -6.10 17.93 28.18
CA ALA A 442 -6.64 18.99 29.02
C ALA A 442 -7.45 19.96 28.15
N VAL A 443 -8.60 20.40 28.66
CA VAL A 443 -9.54 21.25 27.92
C VAL A 443 -9.89 22.50 28.72
N GLY A 444 -10.24 23.58 28.02
CA GLY A 444 -10.63 24.84 28.64
C GLY A 444 -10.87 25.95 27.61
N LEU A 445 -10.48 27.17 27.95
CA LEU A 445 -10.70 28.39 27.16
C LEU A 445 -9.44 29.26 27.05
N GLU A 446 -9.33 30.03 25.97
CA GLU A 446 -8.24 31.01 25.79
C GLU A 446 -8.66 32.40 26.32
N ASN A 447 -7.72 33.11 26.98
CA ASN A 447 -7.92 34.46 27.50
C ASN A 447 -7.24 35.51 26.58
N GLY A 448 -8.01 36.26 25.81
CA GLY A 448 -7.51 37.31 24.90
C GLY A 448 -8.64 38.00 24.11
N SER A 449 -8.46 39.28 23.75
CA SER A 449 -9.51 40.31 23.61
C SER A 449 -10.34 40.38 22.32
N GLN A 450 -11.60 40.82 22.49
CA GLN A 450 -12.51 41.54 21.56
C GLN A 450 -13.20 40.85 20.38
N LEU A 451 -12.98 39.58 20.05
CA LEU A 451 -13.75 38.94 18.93
C LEU A 451 -14.27 37.49 19.13
N GLY A 452 -14.09 36.84 20.28
CA GLY A 452 -14.74 35.53 20.51
C GLY A 452 -14.01 34.68 21.54
N VAL A 453 -14.73 33.73 22.15
CA VAL A 453 -14.18 32.73 23.07
C VAL A 453 -13.60 31.60 22.22
N THR A 454 -12.29 31.34 22.24
CA THR A 454 -11.68 30.22 21.49
C THR A 454 -11.47 29.01 22.40
N THR A 455 -11.72 27.80 21.86
CA THR A 455 -11.54 26.54 22.58
C THR A 455 -10.05 26.23 22.78
N THR A 456 -9.67 25.77 23.97
CA THR A 456 -8.33 25.20 24.22
C THR A 456 -8.41 23.69 24.41
N ILE A 457 -7.62 22.94 23.62
CA ILE A 457 -7.32 21.52 23.85
C ILE A 457 -5.80 21.36 23.84
N LEU A 458 -5.24 20.81 24.92
CA LEU A 458 -3.84 20.43 25.02
C LEU A 458 -3.75 18.91 25.12
N GLY A 459 -2.83 18.31 24.37
CA GLY A 459 -2.57 16.86 24.39
C GLY A 459 -1.12 16.57 24.77
N THR A 460 -0.92 15.47 25.48
CA THR A 460 0.41 14.91 25.77
C THR A 460 0.40 13.41 25.49
N ALA A 461 1.53 12.89 25.00
CA ALA A 461 1.74 11.45 24.76
C ALA A 461 2.76 10.85 25.74
N ASP A 462 3.64 11.67 26.31
CA ASP A 462 4.75 11.31 27.20
C ASP A 462 4.48 11.71 28.66
N GLY A 463 3.38 12.43 28.93
CA GLY A 463 3.03 12.93 30.24
C GLY A 463 3.79 14.19 30.68
N SER A 464 4.61 14.78 29.81
CA SER A 464 5.42 15.97 30.13
C SER A 464 5.36 17.06 29.07
N SER A 465 5.21 16.69 27.80
CA SER A 465 5.17 17.62 26.68
C SER A 465 3.71 17.82 26.27
N TRP A 466 3.19 19.03 26.48
CA TRP A 466 1.81 19.39 26.16
C TRP A 466 1.75 20.31 24.94
N THR A 467 1.01 19.90 23.92
CA THR A 467 0.88 20.64 22.66
C THR A 467 -0.59 20.97 22.37
N ARG A 468 -0.84 22.14 21.78
CA ARG A 468 -2.19 22.53 21.34
C ARG A 468 -2.68 21.59 20.24
N GLN A 469 -3.93 21.17 20.36
CA GLN A 469 -4.65 20.35 19.39
C GLN A 469 -5.66 21.23 18.64
N ASN A 470 -6.02 20.84 17.41
CA ASN A 470 -7.09 21.52 16.68
C ASN A 470 -8.43 21.24 17.38
N ALA A 471 -9.13 22.31 17.78
CA ALA A 471 -10.33 22.20 18.59
C ALA A 471 -11.63 22.00 17.78
N GLY A 472 -11.64 22.35 16.48
CA GLY A 472 -12.83 22.25 15.64
C GLY A 472 -14.07 23.01 16.14
N SER A 473 -13.89 23.95 17.07
CA SER A 473 -14.95 24.70 17.75
C SER A 473 -14.39 25.98 18.37
N ASP A 474 -15.25 26.99 18.54
CA ASP A 474 -14.97 28.28 19.19
C ASP A 474 -15.83 28.46 20.46
N VAL A 475 -15.82 27.47 21.35
CA VAL A 475 -16.60 27.51 22.61
C VAL A 475 -15.81 27.00 23.82
N ALA A 476 -16.13 27.46 25.01
CA ALA A 476 -15.49 26.93 26.23
C ALA A 476 -15.85 25.45 26.43
N LEU A 477 -14.83 24.62 26.67
CA LEU A 477 -14.97 23.21 27.05
C LEU A 477 -14.77 23.06 28.55
N THR A 478 -15.66 22.30 29.18
CA THR A 478 -15.80 22.25 30.65
C THR A 478 -15.60 20.84 31.22
N GLY A 479 -15.69 19.80 30.38
CA GLY A 479 -15.54 18.41 30.81
C GLY A 479 -14.92 17.54 29.73
N ILE A 480 -14.16 16.52 30.15
CA ILE A 480 -13.52 15.54 29.27
C ILE A 480 -13.54 14.14 29.87
N ALA A 481 -13.72 13.10 29.04
CA ALA A 481 -13.56 11.69 29.40
C ALA A 481 -12.78 10.95 28.31
N CYS A 482 -11.78 10.15 28.69
CA CYS A 482 -10.86 9.48 27.75
C CYS A 482 -10.75 7.96 27.99
N PRO A 483 -11.80 7.16 27.71
CA PRO A 483 -11.69 5.70 27.80
C PRO A 483 -10.72 5.13 26.74
N SER A 484 -11.10 5.18 25.45
CA SER A 484 -10.29 4.74 24.29
C SER A 484 -10.17 5.85 23.24
N SER A 485 -11.24 6.63 23.05
CA SER A 485 -11.26 7.94 22.40
C SER A 485 -11.69 8.98 23.44
N CYS A 486 -11.20 10.21 23.31
CA CYS A 486 -11.59 11.27 24.24
C CYS A 486 -12.90 11.93 23.79
N TRP A 487 -13.71 12.37 24.76
CA TRP A 487 -14.95 13.10 24.55
C TRP A 487 -14.89 14.37 25.37
N ALA A 488 -15.01 15.52 24.73
CA ALA A 488 -15.07 16.81 25.41
C ALA A 488 -16.45 17.43 25.26
N VAL A 489 -16.92 18.10 26.30
CA VAL A 489 -18.24 18.76 26.33
C VAL A 489 -18.11 20.19 26.82
N GLY A 490 -19.05 21.05 26.46
CA GLY A 490 -18.93 22.48 26.78
C GLY A 490 -20.16 23.34 26.55
N GLN A 491 -19.90 24.62 26.33
CA GLN A 491 -20.92 25.65 26.15
C GLN A 491 -21.82 25.38 24.94
N GLY A 492 -23.09 25.78 25.05
CA GLY A 492 -24.06 25.69 23.94
C GLY A 492 -24.47 24.26 23.59
N GLY A 493 -24.22 23.29 24.48
CA GLY A 493 -24.46 21.87 24.22
C GLY A 493 -23.37 21.20 23.40
N THR A 494 -22.19 21.82 23.26
CA THR A 494 -21.10 21.29 22.44
C THR A 494 -20.64 19.93 22.94
N VAL A 495 -20.50 18.98 22.01
CA VAL A 495 -19.88 17.68 22.22
C VAL A 495 -18.87 17.48 21.09
N LEU A 496 -17.60 17.31 21.46
CA LEU A 496 -16.50 17.00 20.57
C LEU A 496 -16.03 15.57 20.84
N ALA A 497 -15.93 14.78 19.78
CA ALA A 497 -15.14 13.57 19.81
C ALA A 497 -13.68 13.96 19.51
N GLY A 498 -12.75 13.58 20.37
CA GLY A 498 -11.33 13.76 20.14
C GLY A 498 -10.87 13.05 18.86
N PRO A 499 -9.76 13.48 18.25
CA PRO A 499 -9.26 12.88 17.03
C PRO A 499 -9.10 11.37 17.21
N VAL A 500 -9.45 10.66 16.14
CA VAL A 500 -9.37 9.20 16.03
C VAL A 500 -7.97 8.74 16.45
N GLY A 501 -7.85 7.57 17.09
CA GLY A 501 -6.70 7.09 17.85
C GLY A 501 -5.30 7.54 17.38
N ILE A 502 -4.38 7.73 18.33
CA ILE A 502 -2.97 8.01 18.03
C ILE A 502 -2.44 6.85 17.18
N VAL A 503 -1.85 7.18 16.03
CA VAL A 503 -1.29 6.18 15.11
C VAL A 503 -0.07 5.51 15.72
N ASP A 504 -0.06 4.18 15.74
CA ASP A 504 1.14 3.39 15.92
C ASP A 504 1.82 3.25 14.56
N ALA A 505 2.85 4.08 14.34
CA ALA A 505 3.63 4.07 13.11
C ALA A 505 4.32 2.71 12.84
N ALA A 506 4.66 1.96 13.88
CA ALA A 506 5.33 0.67 13.76
C ALA A 506 4.35 -0.49 13.59
N GLY A 507 3.18 -0.42 14.24
CA GLY A 507 2.12 -1.43 14.15
C GLY A 507 1.22 -1.31 12.92
N SER A 508 1.22 -0.15 12.24
CA SER A 508 0.49 0.08 10.99
C SER A 508 1.17 -0.56 9.79
N THR A 509 0.41 -0.92 8.75
CA THR A 509 0.93 -1.71 7.62
C THR A 509 0.77 -1.06 6.25
N VAL A 510 1.70 -1.34 5.33
CA VAL A 510 1.67 -0.93 3.92
C VAL A 510 1.94 -2.15 3.04
N ALA A 511 1.05 -2.44 2.09
CA ALA A 511 1.17 -3.59 1.21
C ALA A 511 0.79 -3.26 -0.24
N ALA A 512 1.51 -3.81 -1.21
CA ALA A 512 1.30 -3.60 -2.64
C ALA A 512 0.72 -4.85 -3.30
N ASN A 513 -0.26 -4.68 -4.19
CA ASN A 513 -0.87 -5.77 -4.93
C ASN A 513 -1.34 -5.30 -6.33
N PRO A 514 -0.80 -5.86 -7.43
CA PRO A 514 0.36 -6.76 -7.46
C PRO A 514 1.67 -6.00 -7.19
N PRO A 515 2.69 -6.61 -6.57
CA PRO A 515 3.97 -5.95 -6.28
C PRO A 515 4.85 -5.72 -7.53
N PHE A 516 4.52 -6.34 -8.66
CA PHE A 516 5.21 -6.18 -9.94
C PHE A 516 4.20 -5.77 -11.01
N VAL A 517 4.55 -4.75 -11.80
CA VAL A 517 3.71 -4.25 -12.88
C VAL A 517 4.55 -3.76 -14.07
N PRO A 518 4.09 -3.90 -15.32
CA PRO A 518 4.83 -3.40 -16.47
C PRO A 518 5.10 -1.89 -16.40
N ALA A 519 6.32 -1.47 -16.74
CA ALA A 519 6.74 -0.07 -16.79
C ALA A 519 6.21 0.69 -18.04
N ASN A 520 4.90 0.68 -18.26
CA ASN A 520 4.27 1.31 -19.44
C ASN A 520 3.50 2.61 -19.12
N GLY A 521 3.62 3.11 -17.88
CA GLY A 521 2.94 4.32 -17.40
C GLY A 521 1.43 4.20 -17.18
N THR A 522 0.82 3.04 -17.45
CA THR A 522 -0.63 2.82 -17.34
C THR A 522 -1.01 1.63 -16.46
N SER A 523 -0.20 0.58 -16.47
CA SER A 523 -0.31 -0.55 -15.53
C SER A 523 0.05 -0.09 -14.13
N SER A 524 -0.78 -0.43 -13.16
CA SER A 524 -0.69 0.11 -11.81
C SER A 524 -0.76 -0.97 -10.74
N SER A 525 -0.05 -0.72 -9.64
CA SER A 525 -0.12 -1.51 -8.41
C SER A 525 -1.01 -0.80 -7.39
N GLY A 526 -1.90 -1.55 -6.73
CA GLY A 526 -2.67 -1.06 -5.61
C GLY A 526 -1.87 -1.13 -4.31
N VAL A 527 -1.53 0.01 -3.72
CA VAL A 527 -0.85 0.10 -2.42
C VAL A 527 -1.89 0.37 -1.33
N THR A 528 -2.17 -0.65 -0.52
CA THR A 528 -3.10 -0.58 0.62
C THR A 528 -2.33 -0.21 1.88
N VAL A 529 -2.70 0.89 2.52
CA VAL A 529 -2.20 1.31 3.83
C VAL A 529 -3.28 1.01 4.87
N THR A 530 -2.92 0.33 5.96
CA THR A 530 -3.80 0.08 7.11
C THR A 530 -3.21 0.76 8.34
N VAL A 531 -3.90 1.79 8.83
CA VAL A 531 -3.49 2.57 10.01
C VAL A 531 -4.09 1.94 11.26
N LYS A 532 -3.25 1.70 12.27
CA LYS A 532 -3.62 1.05 13.53
C LYS A 532 -3.13 1.84 14.74
N ASP A 533 -3.80 1.63 15.88
CA ASP A 533 -3.32 2.10 17.18
C ASP A 533 -2.33 1.11 17.81
N THR A 534 -1.75 1.47 18.96
CA THR A 534 -0.78 0.62 19.70
C THR A 534 -1.38 -0.67 20.26
N ALA A 535 -2.71 -0.79 20.26
CA ALA A 535 -3.42 -2.02 20.62
C ALA A 535 -3.75 -2.89 19.39
N GLY A 536 -3.35 -2.46 18.18
CA GLY A 536 -3.57 -3.16 16.92
C GLY A 536 -4.94 -2.95 16.30
N ASN A 537 -5.76 -2.04 16.82
CA ASN A 537 -7.09 -1.74 16.27
C ASN A 537 -6.99 -0.81 15.05
N PRO A 538 -7.80 -1.02 14.00
CA PRO A 538 -7.83 -0.12 12.86
C PRO A 538 -8.38 1.26 13.21
N ILE A 539 -7.79 2.32 12.65
CA ILE A 539 -8.18 3.71 12.89
C ILE A 539 -8.83 4.30 11.62
N SER A 540 -10.14 4.55 11.67
CA SER A 540 -10.90 5.20 10.59
C SER A 540 -10.69 6.71 10.58
N GLY A 541 -10.89 7.38 9.43
CA GLY A 541 -10.91 8.85 9.36
C GLY A 541 -9.53 9.54 9.39
N LYS A 542 -8.43 8.79 9.32
CA LYS A 542 -7.07 9.36 9.21
C LYS A 542 -6.76 9.73 7.77
N SER A 543 -6.28 10.94 7.55
CA SER A 543 -5.72 11.37 6.26
C SER A 543 -4.33 10.80 6.08
N VAL A 544 -4.11 10.06 5.01
CA VAL A 544 -2.84 9.39 4.72
C VAL A 544 -2.37 9.82 3.34
N SER A 545 -1.08 10.08 3.18
CA SER A 545 -0.42 10.28 1.89
C SER A 545 0.59 9.15 1.63
N LEU A 546 0.79 8.78 0.37
CA LEU A 546 1.83 7.85 -0.05
C LEU A 546 2.88 8.60 -0.85
N ALA A 547 4.16 8.42 -0.50
CA ALA A 547 5.28 9.00 -1.22
C ALA A 547 6.31 7.93 -1.59
N LYS A 548 6.94 8.11 -2.75
CA LYS A 548 8.15 7.36 -3.09
C LYS A 548 9.32 7.93 -2.28
N ILE A 549 10.11 7.05 -1.67
CA ILE A 549 11.29 7.41 -0.87
C ILE A 549 12.62 6.92 -1.47
N ALA A 550 12.60 5.89 -2.33
CA ALA A 550 13.80 5.36 -2.99
C ALA A 550 13.46 4.68 -4.32
N GLY A 551 14.44 4.52 -5.22
CA GLY A 551 14.32 3.84 -6.52
C GLY A 551 14.53 4.77 -7.72
N PRO A 552 14.52 4.25 -8.96
CA PRO A 552 14.85 5.02 -10.17
C PRO A 552 13.68 5.76 -10.85
N GLY A 553 12.42 5.39 -10.60
CA GLY A 553 11.25 5.93 -11.32
C GLY A 553 10.77 7.31 -10.86
N SER A 554 9.80 7.87 -11.57
CA SER A 554 8.98 9.00 -11.08
C SER A 554 7.50 8.59 -11.16
N PRO A 555 7.06 7.66 -10.28
CA PRO A 555 5.76 7.04 -10.39
C PRO A 555 4.65 8.06 -10.15
N SER A 556 3.59 7.96 -10.94
CA SER A 556 2.32 8.61 -10.63
C SER A 556 1.64 7.89 -9.47
N ILE A 557 1.07 8.64 -8.53
CA ILE A 557 0.35 8.13 -7.35
C ILE A 557 -1.05 8.72 -7.37
N SER A 558 -2.09 7.88 -7.34
CA SER A 558 -3.49 8.32 -7.36
C SER A 558 -4.38 7.56 -6.37
N PRO A 559 -5.12 8.24 -5.49
CA PRO A 559 -5.01 9.69 -5.21
C PRO A 559 -3.66 10.03 -4.56
N SER A 560 -3.26 11.31 -4.47
CA SER A 560 -2.01 11.68 -3.74
C SER A 560 -2.15 11.58 -2.22
N ALA A 561 -3.39 11.65 -1.72
CA ALA A 561 -3.77 11.43 -0.34
C ALA A 561 -5.19 10.84 -0.27
N GLY A 562 -5.52 10.12 0.80
CA GLY A 562 -6.86 9.57 1.01
C GLY A 562 -7.15 9.35 2.49
N THR A 563 -8.42 9.17 2.83
CA THR A 563 -8.88 8.99 4.21
C THR A 563 -9.14 7.51 4.51
N THR A 564 -8.70 7.03 5.67
CA THR A 564 -8.93 5.64 6.08
C THR A 564 -10.43 5.35 6.30
N ASN A 565 -10.90 4.20 5.81
CA ASN A 565 -12.27 3.72 5.99
C ASN A 565 -12.46 3.09 7.40
N SER A 566 -13.64 2.50 7.65
CA SER A 566 -13.96 1.84 8.93
C SER A 566 -13.04 0.67 9.31
N ALA A 567 -12.32 0.10 8.34
CA ALA A 567 -11.29 -0.93 8.55
C ALA A 567 -9.88 -0.34 8.70
N GLY A 568 -9.75 0.98 8.82
CA GLY A 568 -8.47 1.67 8.93
C GLY A 568 -7.68 1.73 7.64
N GLN A 569 -8.32 1.49 6.49
CA GLN A 569 -7.64 1.29 5.21
C GLN A 569 -7.84 2.44 4.23
N VAL A 570 -6.78 2.75 3.48
CA VAL A 570 -6.80 3.57 2.27
C VAL A 570 -6.01 2.84 1.17
N VAL A 571 -6.43 2.97 -0.08
CA VAL A 571 -5.76 2.35 -1.23
C VAL A 571 -5.30 3.43 -2.20
N PHE A 572 -4.02 3.37 -2.56
CA PHE A 572 -3.39 4.17 -3.59
C PHE A 572 -3.14 3.32 -4.82
N THR A 573 -3.08 3.94 -5.99
CA THR A 573 -2.62 3.30 -7.22
C THR A 573 -1.32 3.95 -7.66
N VAL A 574 -0.30 3.14 -7.98
CA VAL A 574 1.01 3.63 -8.44
C VAL A 574 1.35 3.08 -9.82
N ALA A 575 1.77 3.95 -10.75
CA ALA A 575 2.15 3.58 -12.12
C ALA A 575 3.39 4.34 -12.58
N SER A 576 4.29 3.69 -13.32
CA SER A 576 5.56 4.26 -13.81
C SER A 576 5.86 3.81 -15.24
N SER A 577 6.59 4.63 -15.99
CA SER A 577 7.16 4.29 -17.30
C SER A 577 8.65 3.91 -17.20
N THR A 578 9.23 3.96 -16.01
CA THR A 578 10.64 3.66 -15.75
C THR A 578 10.76 2.28 -15.15
N VAL A 579 11.58 1.42 -15.75
CA VAL A 579 11.88 0.08 -15.23
C VAL A 579 12.73 0.19 -13.97
N GLY A 580 12.38 -0.59 -12.94
CA GLY A 580 13.12 -0.69 -11.69
C GLY A 580 12.23 -0.80 -10.46
N ARG A 581 12.86 -0.97 -9.29
CA ARG A 581 12.17 -1.07 -8.00
C ARG A 581 12.08 0.29 -7.33
N ASP A 582 10.87 0.75 -7.08
CA ASP A 582 10.58 1.95 -6.29
C ASP A 582 10.02 1.55 -4.91
N THR A 583 10.55 2.18 -3.85
CA THR A 583 10.12 1.98 -2.47
C THR A 583 9.23 3.14 -2.04
N PHE A 584 8.09 2.82 -1.43
CA PHE A 584 7.08 3.76 -0.98
C PHE A 584 6.92 3.71 0.54
N GLN A 585 6.65 4.88 1.12
CA GLN A 585 6.32 5.05 2.52
C GLN A 585 5.03 5.85 2.64
N ALA A 586 4.16 5.43 3.55
CA ALA A 586 2.94 6.14 3.87
C ALA A 586 3.13 7.02 5.10
N THR A 587 2.46 8.16 5.12
CA THR A 587 2.46 9.11 6.24
C THR A 587 1.01 9.40 6.60
N ASP A 588 0.65 9.21 7.87
CA ASP A 588 -0.57 9.80 8.41
C ASP A 588 -0.34 11.31 8.56
N THR A 589 -0.96 12.09 7.69
CA THR A 589 -0.83 13.55 7.68
C THR A 589 -1.69 14.19 8.77
N THR A 590 -2.65 13.47 9.35
CA THR A 590 -3.46 13.93 10.49
C THR A 590 -2.57 14.18 11.70
N ASP A 591 -1.72 13.21 12.03
CA ASP A 591 -0.85 13.23 13.21
C ASP A 591 0.62 13.55 12.86
N SER A 592 0.92 13.80 11.57
CA SER A 592 2.29 13.94 11.05
C SER A 592 3.19 12.74 11.38
N ALA A 593 2.64 11.52 11.32
CA ALA A 593 3.32 10.28 11.64
C ALA A 593 3.68 9.49 10.37
N ALA A 594 4.98 9.40 10.05
CA ALA A 594 5.47 8.53 8.99
C ALA A 594 5.42 7.07 9.46
N LEU A 595 4.73 6.20 8.71
CA LEU A 595 4.68 4.78 9.03
C LEU A 595 6.06 4.16 8.83
N THR A 596 6.44 3.25 9.74
CA THR A 596 7.77 2.63 9.71
C THR A 596 7.86 1.57 8.60
N GLN A 597 6.76 0.87 8.31
CA GLN A 597 6.74 -0.09 7.21
C GLN A 597 6.78 0.63 5.85
N THR A 598 7.68 0.16 4.99
CA THR A 598 7.76 0.55 3.59
C THR A 598 7.29 -0.59 2.71
N VAL A 599 6.96 -0.29 1.45
CA VAL A 599 6.61 -1.30 0.45
C VAL A 599 7.34 -1.03 -0.85
N ASP A 600 7.79 -2.10 -1.50
CA ASP A 600 8.39 -2.03 -2.83
C ASP A 600 7.34 -2.33 -3.91
N VAL A 601 7.38 -1.55 -5.00
CA VAL A 601 6.73 -1.90 -6.27
C VAL A 601 7.80 -1.94 -7.35
N THR A 602 7.88 -3.08 -8.04
CA THR A 602 8.84 -3.27 -9.13
C THR A 602 8.15 -3.05 -10.47
N PHE A 603 8.60 -2.04 -11.20
CA PHE A 603 8.16 -1.75 -12.56
C PHE A 603 9.01 -2.54 -13.55
N THR A 604 8.44 -3.51 -14.25
CA THR A 604 9.19 -4.48 -15.05
C THR A 604 9.36 -4.06 -16.50
N GLY A 605 10.47 -4.47 -17.11
CA GLY A 605 10.65 -4.48 -18.56
C GLY A 605 9.86 -5.60 -19.23
N PRO A 606 10.06 -5.86 -20.54
CA PRO A 606 9.46 -7.03 -21.20
C PRO A 606 10.00 -8.35 -20.63
N LEU A 607 9.13 -9.37 -20.64
CA LEU A 607 9.47 -10.75 -20.30
C LEU A 607 10.51 -11.28 -21.30
N ARG A 608 11.64 -11.80 -20.81
CA ARG A 608 12.75 -12.30 -21.63
C ARG A 608 12.93 -13.81 -21.56
N ALA A 609 12.88 -14.37 -20.36
CA ALA A 609 13.14 -15.79 -20.14
C ALA A 609 12.33 -16.36 -18.99
N VAL A 610 12.23 -17.68 -18.96
CA VAL A 610 11.42 -18.44 -17.99
C VAL A 610 12.29 -19.53 -17.35
N LEU A 611 12.09 -19.74 -16.06
CA LEU A 611 12.79 -20.70 -15.22
C LEU A 611 11.75 -21.65 -14.60
N PRO A 612 11.42 -22.78 -15.24
CA PRO A 612 10.31 -23.61 -14.80
C PRO A 612 10.52 -24.38 -13.50
N ALA A 613 11.76 -24.54 -13.02
CA ALA A 613 12.04 -25.24 -11.76
C ALA A 613 13.20 -24.60 -11.00
N LEU A 614 12.89 -24.04 -9.83
CA LEU A 614 13.86 -23.50 -8.89
C LEU A 614 13.60 -24.07 -7.51
N ALA A 615 14.65 -24.20 -6.70
CA ALA A 615 14.57 -24.77 -5.36
C ALA A 615 15.36 -23.93 -4.35
N ASN A 616 14.84 -23.83 -3.13
CA ASN A 616 15.57 -23.37 -1.95
C ASN A 616 15.48 -24.45 -0.86
N ALA A 617 16.56 -25.20 -0.65
CA ALA A 617 16.63 -26.36 0.24
C ALA A 617 15.46 -27.37 0.07
N ALA A 618 14.93 -27.51 -1.14
CA ALA A 618 13.78 -28.39 -1.43
C ALA A 618 14.22 -29.73 -2.04
N TYR A 619 13.29 -30.69 -2.21
CA TYR A 619 13.58 -31.98 -2.87
C TYR A 619 14.79 -32.75 -2.32
N GLY A 620 14.90 -32.81 -1.00
CA GLY A 620 16.03 -33.44 -0.32
C GLY A 620 17.13 -32.47 0.09
N GLY A 621 16.97 -31.16 -0.17
CA GLY A 621 17.88 -30.10 0.27
C GLY A 621 18.58 -29.33 -0.86
N TYR A 622 18.08 -29.44 -2.09
CA TYR A 622 18.60 -28.77 -3.27
C TYR A 622 18.34 -27.27 -3.23
N THR A 623 19.33 -26.51 -3.68
CA THR A 623 19.26 -25.05 -3.84
C THR A 623 19.73 -24.68 -5.23
N THR A 624 19.00 -23.82 -5.92
CA THR A 624 19.36 -23.39 -7.27
C THR A 624 20.11 -22.05 -7.29
N SER A 625 20.94 -21.83 -8.31
CA SER A 625 21.49 -20.53 -8.66
C SER A 625 21.15 -20.17 -10.10
N VAL A 626 20.71 -18.95 -10.32
CA VAL A 626 20.43 -18.40 -11.65
C VAL A 626 21.63 -17.55 -12.08
N TYR A 627 22.05 -17.70 -13.32
CA TYR A 627 23.09 -16.87 -13.93
C TYR A 627 22.50 -16.15 -15.13
N VAL A 628 22.66 -14.83 -15.19
CA VAL A 628 22.08 -13.99 -16.26
C VAL A 628 23.15 -13.09 -16.83
N GLN A 629 23.30 -13.07 -18.15
CA GLN A 629 24.18 -12.16 -18.88
C GLN A 629 23.38 -11.09 -19.62
N ASN A 630 23.84 -9.84 -19.55
CA ASN A 630 23.32 -8.76 -20.37
C ASN A 630 23.88 -8.82 -21.80
N LEU A 631 23.02 -9.04 -22.79
CA LEU A 631 23.38 -9.09 -24.20
C LEU A 631 23.20 -7.74 -24.91
N GLY A 632 22.59 -6.77 -24.23
CA GLY A 632 22.38 -5.42 -24.72
C GLY A 632 23.68 -4.65 -24.86
N THR A 633 23.64 -3.55 -25.60
CA THR A 633 24.79 -2.65 -25.79
C THR A 633 24.91 -1.59 -24.70
N THR A 634 23.94 -1.52 -23.79
CA THR A 634 23.90 -0.60 -22.64
C THR A 634 23.65 -1.37 -21.36
N SER A 635 23.84 -0.73 -20.21
CA SER A 635 23.49 -1.35 -18.93
C SER A 635 22.01 -1.73 -18.88
N ALA A 636 21.73 -2.89 -18.27
CA ALA A 636 20.40 -3.46 -18.14
C ALA A 636 19.84 -3.28 -16.74
N THR A 637 18.52 -3.13 -16.67
CA THR A 637 17.73 -3.32 -15.46
C THR A 637 16.97 -4.63 -15.59
N LEU A 638 17.15 -5.53 -14.62
CA LEU A 638 16.55 -6.85 -14.61
C LEU A 638 15.74 -7.06 -13.33
N ALA A 639 14.66 -7.83 -13.47
CA ALA A 639 13.84 -8.28 -12.35
C ALA A 639 13.49 -9.76 -12.53
N ILE A 640 13.54 -10.52 -11.43
CA ILE A 640 13.11 -11.92 -11.39
C ILE A 640 11.94 -12.03 -10.43
N GLU A 641 10.82 -12.56 -10.94
CA GLU A 641 9.62 -12.87 -10.17
C GLU A 641 9.55 -14.37 -9.90
N TYR A 642 9.19 -14.74 -8.67
CA TYR A 642 9.11 -16.12 -8.21
C TYR A 642 7.66 -16.50 -7.88
N PHE A 643 7.28 -17.73 -8.19
CA PHE A 643 5.92 -18.24 -8.04
C PHE A 643 5.90 -19.59 -7.35
N ASP A 644 4.95 -19.78 -6.43
CA ASP A 644 4.70 -21.06 -5.78
C ASP A 644 3.86 -22.01 -6.66
N GLN A 645 3.46 -23.14 -6.08
CA GLN A 645 2.57 -24.10 -6.74
C GLN A 645 1.14 -23.58 -6.93
N ALA A 646 0.70 -22.54 -6.24
CA ALA A 646 -0.60 -21.92 -6.47
C ALA A 646 -0.53 -20.78 -7.50
N GLY A 647 0.66 -20.43 -8.00
CA GLY A 647 0.86 -19.27 -8.87
C GLY A 647 0.84 -17.95 -8.11
N HIS A 648 0.94 -18.00 -6.78
CA HIS A 648 1.14 -16.79 -6.00
C HIS A 648 2.59 -16.36 -6.11
N PHE A 649 2.77 -15.06 -6.24
CA PHE A 649 4.07 -14.44 -6.09
C PHE A 649 4.62 -14.73 -4.67
N VAL A 650 5.90 -15.07 -4.59
CA VAL A 650 6.59 -15.37 -3.32
C VAL A 650 7.90 -14.62 -3.20
N GLY A 651 8.26 -14.31 -1.96
CA GLY A 651 9.45 -13.53 -1.63
C GLY A 651 9.29 -12.05 -1.98
N SER A 652 10.41 -11.37 -2.16
CA SER A 652 10.47 -9.97 -2.61
C SER A 652 10.88 -9.84 -4.08
N GLY A 653 11.28 -10.94 -4.72
CA GLY A 653 11.90 -10.95 -6.05
C GLY A 653 13.30 -10.36 -6.02
N ASP A 654 14.09 -10.66 -7.06
CA ASP A 654 15.44 -10.14 -7.21
C ASP A 654 15.48 -9.07 -8.29
N VAL A 655 16.14 -7.94 -8.01
CA VAL A 655 16.25 -6.82 -8.95
C VAL A 655 17.69 -6.32 -8.98
N THR A 656 18.21 -6.08 -10.18
CA THR A 656 19.47 -5.36 -10.37
C THR A 656 19.26 -4.22 -11.36
N SER A 657 19.81 -3.06 -11.02
CA SER A 657 19.82 -1.88 -11.89
C SER A 657 21.25 -1.56 -12.29
N GLY A 658 21.50 -1.53 -13.60
CA GLY A 658 22.79 -1.09 -14.13
C GLY A 658 23.78 -2.21 -14.43
N LEU A 659 23.33 -3.45 -14.65
CA LEU A 659 24.19 -4.56 -15.09
C LEU A 659 24.87 -4.20 -16.42
N PRO A 660 26.20 -3.98 -16.49
CA PRO A 660 26.86 -3.52 -17.71
C PRO A 660 26.68 -4.47 -18.90
N SER A 661 26.90 -3.98 -20.12
CA SER A 661 26.91 -4.83 -21.32
C SER A 661 27.94 -5.96 -21.14
N ARG A 662 27.60 -7.20 -21.52
CA ARG A 662 28.43 -8.41 -21.35
C ARG A 662 28.68 -8.87 -19.91
N ALA A 663 28.35 -8.08 -18.89
CA ALA A 663 28.45 -8.50 -17.49
C ALA A 663 27.43 -9.60 -17.15
N GLY A 664 27.69 -10.32 -16.06
CA GLY A 664 26.87 -11.40 -15.53
C GLY A 664 26.32 -11.07 -14.14
N TRP A 665 25.19 -11.67 -13.80
CA TRP A 665 24.54 -11.56 -12.50
C TRP A 665 24.18 -12.95 -11.99
N THR A 666 24.67 -13.30 -10.80
CA THR A 666 24.44 -14.59 -10.14
C THR A 666 23.49 -14.42 -8.96
N ILE A 667 22.46 -15.26 -8.90
CA ILE A 667 21.39 -15.19 -7.91
C ILE A 667 21.16 -16.57 -7.30
N ARG A 668 21.59 -16.74 -6.05
CA ARG A 668 21.27 -17.95 -5.27
C ARG A 668 19.88 -17.84 -4.64
N GLN A 669 19.11 -18.92 -4.65
CA GLN A 669 17.74 -18.92 -4.11
C GLN A 669 17.66 -18.96 -2.58
N ASP A 670 18.81 -19.07 -1.89
CA ASP A 670 18.92 -18.94 -0.43
C ASP A 670 19.21 -17.50 0.05
N ASN A 671 19.11 -16.50 -0.85
CA ASN A 671 19.30 -15.08 -0.53
C ASN A 671 18.16 -14.43 0.26
N GLY A 672 17.04 -15.14 0.48
CA GLY A 672 15.85 -14.64 1.19
C GLY A 672 14.86 -13.85 0.33
N HIS A 673 15.06 -13.76 -0.98
CA HIS A 673 14.20 -12.99 -1.89
C HIS A 673 13.23 -13.84 -2.73
N SER A 674 13.38 -15.17 -2.76
CA SER A 674 12.52 -16.07 -3.52
C SER A 674 11.63 -16.95 -2.63
N PHE A 675 11.96 -18.23 -2.49
CA PHE A 675 11.16 -19.22 -1.76
C PHE A 675 11.64 -19.34 -0.30
N PRO A 676 10.77 -19.66 0.66
CA PRO A 676 11.22 -20.09 1.98
C PRO A 676 11.99 -21.42 1.87
N ALA A 677 12.95 -21.64 2.77
CA ALA A 677 13.72 -22.88 2.80
C ALA A 677 12.81 -24.11 2.89
N GLY A 678 13.11 -25.15 2.11
CA GLY A 678 12.26 -26.34 1.95
C GLY A 678 11.27 -26.25 0.79
N SER A 679 11.24 -25.14 0.05
CA SER A 679 10.25 -24.90 -1.01
C SER A 679 10.87 -24.77 -2.39
N ALA A 680 10.08 -25.13 -3.40
CA ALA A 680 10.42 -25.02 -4.82
C ALA A 680 9.29 -24.31 -5.57
N GLY A 681 9.65 -23.73 -6.70
CA GLY A 681 8.73 -22.97 -7.53
C GLY A 681 9.30 -22.69 -8.91
N SER A 682 8.72 -21.70 -9.58
CA SER A 682 9.13 -21.25 -10.90
C SER A 682 9.43 -19.76 -10.88
N ALA A 683 10.10 -19.26 -11.90
CA ALA A 683 10.37 -17.84 -12.04
C ALA A 683 10.34 -17.36 -13.48
N VAL A 684 10.23 -16.05 -13.63
CA VAL A 684 10.38 -15.37 -14.92
C VAL A 684 11.35 -14.19 -14.81
N ILE A 685 12.07 -13.93 -15.89
CA ILE A 685 13.07 -12.87 -15.99
C ILE A 685 12.53 -11.75 -16.89
N PHE A 686 12.42 -10.56 -16.33
CA PHE A 686 12.13 -9.33 -17.05
C PHE A 686 13.41 -8.52 -17.24
N SER A 687 13.60 -7.92 -18.42
CA SER A 687 14.70 -7.01 -18.67
C SER A 687 14.41 -6.02 -19.79
N ASP A 688 14.87 -4.79 -19.62
CA ASP A 688 14.88 -3.77 -20.66
C ASP A 688 15.86 -4.10 -21.81
N GLN A 689 16.84 -4.98 -21.59
CA GLN A 689 17.77 -5.50 -22.59
C GLN A 689 17.52 -7.00 -22.90
N PRO A 690 18.04 -7.54 -24.01
CA PRO A 690 18.08 -8.99 -24.23
C PRO A 690 19.04 -9.67 -23.24
N THR A 691 18.73 -10.91 -22.87
CA THR A 691 19.46 -11.68 -21.85
C THR A 691 19.74 -13.10 -22.30
N ALA A 692 20.85 -13.68 -21.86
CA ALA A 692 21.07 -15.12 -21.83
C ALA A 692 21.09 -15.58 -20.37
N ALA A 693 20.44 -16.69 -20.04
CA ALA A 693 20.45 -17.19 -18.67
C ALA A 693 20.38 -18.71 -18.56
N PHE A 694 20.83 -19.25 -17.43
CA PHE A 694 20.71 -20.67 -17.12
C PHE A 694 20.63 -20.87 -15.59
N VAL A 695 20.31 -22.09 -15.18
CA VAL A 695 20.14 -22.47 -13.78
C VAL A 695 21.10 -23.61 -13.45
N ASN A 696 21.82 -23.47 -12.34
CA ASN A 696 22.54 -24.55 -11.68
C ASN A 696 21.76 -25.05 -10.48
N GLU A 697 21.68 -26.37 -10.34
CA GLU A 697 20.99 -27.06 -9.27
C GLU A 697 22.02 -27.73 -8.32
N PHE A 698 22.21 -27.13 -7.15
CA PHE A 698 23.18 -27.58 -6.14
C PHE A 698 22.54 -28.63 -5.24
N ALA A 699 23.21 -29.76 -5.02
CA ALA A 699 22.75 -30.78 -4.09
C ALA A 699 22.94 -30.35 -2.61
N PRO A 700 22.33 -31.05 -1.64
CA PRO A 700 22.40 -30.67 -0.22
C PRO A 700 23.84 -30.61 0.32
N GLY A 701 24.15 -29.56 1.09
CA GLY A 701 25.47 -29.39 1.71
C GLY A 701 26.44 -28.44 1.00
N ASN A 702 26.00 -27.75 -0.06
CA ASN A 702 26.75 -26.67 -0.74
C ASN A 702 28.18 -27.04 -1.23
N SER A 703 28.48 -28.33 -1.44
CA SER A 703 29.85 -28.77 -1.79
C SER A 703 29.93 -29.85 -2.88
N SER A 704 28.83 -30.19 -3.55
CA SER A 704 28.79 -31.13 -4.68
C SER A 704 27.53 -30.89 -5.51
N ASP A 705 27.64 -30.78 -6.84
CA ASP A 705 26.53 -30.44 -7.73
C ASP A 705 25.90 -31.63 -8.44
N ALA A 706 24.64 -31.39 -8.82
CA ALA A 706 23.72 -32.31 -9.43
C ALA A 706 23.55 -32.06 -10.93
N THR A 707 23.15 -30.86 -11.41
CA THR A 707 22.99 -30.56 -12.86
C THR A 707 22.68 -29.08 -13.18
N SER A 708 22.46 -28.75 -14.46
CA SER A 708 22.01 -27.45 -14.95
C SER A 708 20.96 -27.57 -16.06
N TYR A 709 20.24 -26.48 -16.33
CA TYR A 709 19.40 -26.34 -17.53
C TYR A 709 19.41 -24.90 -18.06
N THR A 710 19.18 -24.73 -19.35
CA THR A 710 19.17 -23.42 -20.03
C THR A 710 17.86 -22.69 -19.79
N SER A 711 17.88 -21.38 -19.52
CA SER A 711 16.62 -20.63 -19.40
C SER A 711 15.85 -20.65 -20.72
N LEU A 712 14.51 -20.74 -20.65
CA LEU A 712 13.67 -20.80 -21.85
C LEU A 712 13.35 -19.39 -22.35
N PRO A 713 13.85 -18.96 -23.52
CA PRO A 713 13.61 -17.62 -24.05
C PRO A 713 12.14 -17.45 -24.47
N VAL A 714 11.57 -16.25 -24.29
CA VAL A 714 10.19 -15.94 -24.69
C VAL A 714 10.18 -15.09 -25.97
N PRO A 715 9.39 -15.47 -27.00
CA PRO A 715 8.45 -16.60 -27.05
C PRO A 715 9.06 -17.93 -27.54
N SER A 716 10.30 -17.96 -28.04
CA SER A 716 10.83 -19.06 -28.86
C SER A 716 11.00 -20.41 -28.14
N GLY A 717 11.24 -20.41 -26.84
CA GLY A 717 11.32 -21.61 -25.99
C GLY A 717 9.97 -22.04 -25.41
N THR A 718 8.90 -21.31 -25.68
CA THR A 718 7.58 -21.56 -25.07
C THR A 718 6.58 -22.04 -26.12
N GLY A 719 5.57 -22.82 -25.71
CA GLY A 719 4.60 -23.35 -26.66
C GLY A 719 3.36 -23.93 -26.01
N SER A 720 2.28 -24.04 -26.78
CA SER A 720 1.05 -24.71 -26.34
C SER A 720 1.17 -26.23 -26.34
N THR A 721 2.16 -26.75 -27.07
CA THR A 721 2.60 -28.15 -27.05
C THR A 721 4.11 -28.18 -26.81
N LEU A 722 4.56 -28.99 -25.85
CA LEU A 722 5.97 -29.24 -25.57
C LEU A 722 6.28 -30.74 -25.68
N PHE A 723 7.51 -31.05 -26.08
CA PHE A 723 8.02 -32.39 -26.30
C PHE A 723 9.15 -32.66 -25.32
N ALA A 724 8.99 -33.68 -24.47
CA ALA A 724 10.00 -34.16 -23.55
C ALA A 724 10.58 -35.49 -24.09
N PRO A 725 11.78 -35.44 -24.72
CA PRO A 725 12.24 -36.55 -25.54
C PRO A 725 12.70 -37.79 -24.78
N ALA A 726 12.98 -37.70 -23.49
CA ALA A 726 13.37 -38.84 -22.65
C ALA A 726 12.61 -38.80 -21.32
N ILE A 727 11.74 -39.78 -21.11
CA ILE A 727 11.06 -40.01 -19.83
C ILE A 727 11.41 -41.41 -19.37
N ALA A 728 11.89 -41.52 -18.13
CA ALA A 728 12.30 -42.76 -17.50
C ALA A 728 11.57 -42.95 -16.18
N SER A 729 11.18 -44.19 -15.87
CA SER A 729 10.70 -44.59 -14.54
C SER A 729 11.43 -45.85 -14.13
N ASN A 730 12.43 -45.71 -13.25
CA ASN A 730 13.39 -46.76 -12.91
C ASN A 730 14.01 -47.46 -14.14
N ALA A 731 14.30 -46.73 -15.22
CA ALA A 731 14.87 -47.29 -16.45
C ALA A 731 16.36 -46.89 -16.62
N TYR A 732 17.05 -47.43 -17.62
CA TYR A 732 18.45 -47.03 -17.94
C TYR A 732 19.42 -47.06 -16.76
N GLY A 733 19.35 -48.11 -15.95
CA GLY A 733 20.19 -48.21 -14.74
C GLY A 733 19.60 -47.51 -13.52
N GLY A 734 18.27 -47.31 -13.48
CA GLY A 734 17.52 -46.83 -12.32
C GLY A 734 17.11 -45.36 -12.35
N TYR A 735 17.23 -44.70 -13.51
CA TYR A 735 16.83 -43.32 -13.71
C TYR A 735 15.31 -43.14 -13.67
N THR A 736 14.89 -42.05 -13.03
CA THR A 736 13.50 -41.62 -12.92
C THR A 736 13.40 -40.12 -13.21
N THR A 737 12.40 -39.68 -13.96
CA THR A 737 12.29 -38.27 -14.36
C THR A 737 11.22 -37.50 -13.59
N GLY A 738 11.51 -36.23 -13.29
CA GLY A 738 10.54 -35.20 -12.92
C GLY A 738 10.36 -34.18 -14.05
N ILE A 739 9.21 -33.52 -14.11
CA ILE A 739 8.94 -32.40 -15.01
C ILE A 739 8.60 -31.19 -14.13
N GLY A 740 9.36 -30.12 -14.27
CA GLY A 740 9.01 -28.80 -13.74
C GLY A 740 8.27 -27.99 -14.79
N LEU A 741 7.00 -27.69 -14.56
CA LEU A 741 6.12 -27.03 -15.52
C LEU A 741 5.65 -25.67 -14.99
N ILE A 742 5.58 -24.68 -15.87
CA ILE A 742 4.96 -23.37 -15.63
C ILE A 742 3.92 -23.02 -16.72
N ASN A 743 2.79 -22.45 -16.29
CA ASN A 743 1.80 -21.84 -17.17
C ASN A 743 2.08 -20.34 -17.32
N LEU A 744 2.33 -19.87 -18.55
CA LEU A 744 2.67 -18.47 -18.83
C LEU A 744 1.48 -17.63 -19.28
N SER A 745 0.28 -18.21 -19.36
CA SER A 745 -0.92 -17.42 -19.66
C SER A 745 -1.44 -16.67 -18.46
N ALA A 746 -2.14 -15.56 -18.73
CA ALA A 746 -2.79 -14.74 -17.70
C ALA A 746 -3.97 -15.46 -17.00
N ALA A 747 -4.40 -16.62 -17.51
CA ALA A 747 -5.52 -17.38 -16.98
C ALA A 747 -5.08 -18.79 -16.56
N ALA A 748 -5.87 -19.42 -15.69
CA ALA A 748 -5.66 -20.82 -15.38
C ALA A 748 -5.91 -21.70 -16.63
N ALA A 749 -5.10 -22.74 -16.82
CA ALA A 749 -5.21 -23.65 -17.95
C ALA A 749 -5.13 -25.11 -17.50
N ASP A 750 -5.86 -26.01 -18.15
CA ASP A 750 -5.65 -27.43 -17.96
C ASP A 750 -4.45 -27.89 -18.80
N VAL A 751 -3.59 -28.70 -18.21
CA VAL A 751 -2.41 -29.24 -18.90
C VAL A 751 -2.53 -30.75 -18.96
N THR A 752 -2.46 -31.29 -20.16
CA THR A 752 -2.47 -32.74 -20.41
C THR A 752 -1.07 -33.21 -20.75
N ILE A 753 -0.58 -34.20 -20.00
CA ILE A 753 0.71 -34.85 -20.22
C ILE A 753 0.43 -36.26 -20.69
N ARG A 754 0.90 -36.59 -21.90
CA ARG A 754 0.70 -37.90 -22.51
C ARG A 754 2.03 -38.61 -22.66
N TYR A 755 2.20 -39.66 -21.86
CA TYR A 755 3.36 -40.51 -21.83
C TYR A 755 3.21 -41.62 -22.86
N ARG A 756 4.25 -41.83 -23.67
CA ARG A 756 4.28 -42.84 -24.74
C ARG A 756 5.51 -43.71 -24.63
N ASP A 757 5.33 -44.99 -24.87
CA ASP A 757 6.43 -45.95 -24.94
C ASP A 757 7.24 -45.82 -26.25
N GLN A 758 8.22 -46.69 -26.42
CA GLN A 758 9.09 -46.73 -27.61
C GLN A 758 8.33 -46.92 -28.92
N ALA A 759 7.23 -47.68 -28.90
CA ALA A 759 6.38 -47.92 -30.07
C ALA A 759 5.41 -46.75 -30.38
N GLY A 760 5.39 -45.71 -29.52
CA GLY A 760 4.50 -44.56 -29.63
C GLY A 760 3.10 -44.80 -29.05
N ALA A 761 2.86 -45.97 -28.45
CA ALA A 761 1.60 -46.28 -27.80
C ALA A 761 1.48 -45.46 -26.50
N THR A 762 0.28 -44.97 -26.20
CA THR A 762 0.04 -44.21 -24.96
C THR A 762 0.08 -45.15 -23.76
N ALA A 763 1.11 -45.00 -22.93
CA ALA A 763 1.23 -45.72 -21.67
C ALA A 763 0.37 -45.08 -20.57
N LYS A 764 0.33 -43.73 -20.54
CA LYS A 764 -0.44 -42.98 -19.55
C LYS A 764 -0.83 -41.60 -20.08
N THR A 765 -1.99 -41.12 -19.65
CA THR A 765 -2.37 -39.70 -19.78
C THR A 765 -2.65 -39.17 -18.37
N GLN A 766 -2.02 -38.04 -18.04
CA GLN A 766 -2.21 -37.31 -16.80
C GLN A 766 -2.73 -35.92 -17.13
N THR A 767 -3.68 -35.43 -16.34
CA THR A 767 -4.25 -34.09 -16.52
C THR A 767 -4.09 -33.30 -15.24
N LEU A 768 -3.49 -32.13 -15.35
CA LEU A 768 -3.43 -31.13 -14.30
C LEU A 768 -4.54 -30.11 -14.57
N THR A 769 -5.52 -30.03 -13.67
CA THR A 769 -6.68 -29.14 -13.85
C THR A 769 -6.41 -27.77 -13.27
N GLY A 770 -6.74 -26.71 -14.03
CA GLY A 770 -6.73 -25.33 -13.58
C GLY A 770 -5.37 -24.85 -13.07
N VAL A 771 -4.27 -25.17 -13.77
CA VAL A 771 -2.92 -24.69 -13.43
C VAL A 771 -2.89 -23.16 -13.53
N PRO A 772 -2.73 -22.41 -12.42
CA PRO A 772 -2.79 -20.94 -12.44
C PRO A 772 -1.63 -20.31 -13.21
N ALA A 773 -1.79 -19.03 -13.56
CA ALA A 773 -0.73 -18.22 -14.17
C ALA A 773 0.53 -18.22 -13.27
N GLY A 774 1.71 -18.35 -13.87
CA GLY A 774 2.99 -18.35 -13.17
C GLY A 774 3.26 -19.61 -12.34
N ALA A 775 2.27 -20.50 -12.13
CA ALA A 775 2.35 -21.55 -11.14
C ALA A 775 3.31 -22.68 -11.53
N TYR A 776 4.11 -23.10 -10.56
CA TYR A 776 4.97 -24.27 -10.68
C TYR A 776 4.20 -25.58 -10.48
N ARG A 777 4.48 -26.59 -11.31
CA ARG A 777 4.02 -27.97 -11.11
C ARG A 777 5.21 -28.92 -11.26
N GLY A 778 5.64 -29.50 -10.14
CA GLY A 778 6.51 -30.67 -10.14
C GLY A 778 5.68 -31.93 -10.41
N ILE A 779 5.92 -32.60 -11.53
CA ILE A 779 5.28 -33.87 -11.90
C ILE A 779 6.33 -34.96 -11.86
N TYR A 780 6.01 -36.12 -11.30
CA TYR A 780 6.96 -37.23 -11.16
C TYR A 780 6.52 -38.41 -12.01
N SER A 781 7.47 -39.14 -12.59
CA SER A 781 7.17 -40.29 -13.46
C SER A 781 6.99 -41.62 -12.69
N GLY A 782 7.55 -41.75 -11.48
CA GLY A 782 7.44 -42.96 -10.68
C GLY A 782 7.88 -42.81 -9.23
N ASP A 783 7.71 -41.63 -8.63
CA ASP A 783 8.05 -41.40 -7.22
C ASP A 783 6.86 -41.75 -6.31
N SER A 784 7.00 -42.87 -5.59
CA SER A 784 5.94 -43.43 -4.76
C SER A 784 5.61 -42.51 -3.58
N GLY A 785 4.42 -41.90 -3.60
CA GLY A 785 3.92 -41.05 -2.52
C GLY A 785 3.72 -39.59 -2.91
N SER A 786 4.20 -39.17 -4.08
CA SER A 786 3.90 -37.84 -4.61
C SER A 786 2.46 -37.76 -5.14
N PRO A 787 1.68 -36.71 -4.79
CA PRO A 787 0.32 -36.51 -5.32
C PRO A 787 0.28 -36.30 -6.84
N THR A 788 1.41 -35.87 -7.43
CA THR A 788 1.55 -35.60 -8.85
C THR A 788 2.29 -36.72 -9.61
N ASP A 789 2.52 -37.87 -8.98
CA ASP A 789 3.12 -39.03 -9.63
C ASP A 789 2.22 -39.57 -10.77
N ALA A 790 2.81 -39.72 -11.95
CA ALA A 790 2.21 -40.31 -13.14
C ALA A 790 1.98 -41.82 -12.98
N LYS A 791 2.74 -42.47 -12.09
CA LYS A 791 2.71 -43.93 -11.82
C LYS A 791 2.97 -44.74 -13.07
N LEU A 792 4.03 -44.40 -13.80
CA LEU A 792 4.44 -45.17 -14.97
C LEU A 792 4.93 -46.57 -14.55
N PRO A 793 4.88 -47.57 -15.44
CA PRO A 793 5.44 -48.89 -15.16
C PRO A 793 6.92 -48.79 -14.80
N ALA A 794 7.40 -49.68 -13.92
CA ALA A 794 8.83 -49.84 -13.70
C ALA A 794 9.54 -50.20 -15.02
N ASP A 795 10.78 -49.74 -15.17
CA ASP A 795 11.60 -49.85 -16.38
C ASP A 795 10.99 -49.14 -17.61
N PHE A 796 10.03 -48.23 -17.41
CA PHE A 796 9.47 -47.45 -18.51
C PHE A 796 10.54 -46.51 -19.10
N ALA A 797 10.71 -46.59 -20.42
CA ALA A 797 11.50 -45.67 -21.21
C ALA A 797 10.68 -45.20 -22.42
N GLY A 798 10.54 -43.89 -22.56
CA GLY A 798 9.69 -43.31 -23.59
C GLY A 798 9.74 -41.79 -23.62
N THR A 799 8.62 -41.17 -23.96
CA THR A 799 8.52 -39.71 -24.12
C THR A 799 7.28 -39.15 -23.43
N ALA A 800 7.24 -37.84 -23.24
CA ALA A 800 6.00 -37.12 -22.93
C ALA A 800 5.70 -36.04 -23.97
N THR A 801 4.41 -35.86 -24.26
CA THR A 801 3.88 -34.69 -24.96
C THR A 801 3.00 -33.92 -24.00
N ILE A 802 3.32 -32.65 -23.77
CA ILE A 802 2.65 -31.76 -22.81
C ILE A 802 1.82 -30.76 -23.61
N THR A 803 0.52 -30.69 -23.40
CA THR A 803 -0.39 -29.82 -24.16
C THR A 803 -1.29 -29.00 -23.26
N SER A 804 -1.41 -27.71 -23.55
CA SER A 804 -2.39 -26.81 -22.91
C SER A 804 -3.77 -26.95 -23.56
N SER A 805 -4.83 -27.10 -22.76
CA SER A 805 -6.21 -27.27 -23.25
C SER A 805 -6.77 -26.06 -24.00
N THR A 806 -6.25 -24.87 -23.70
CA THR A 806 -6.71 -23.57 -24.25
C THR A 806 -5.74 -22.98 -25.27
N GLY A 807 -4.68 -23.72 -25.66
CA GLY A 807 -3.68 -23.25 -26.61
C GLY A 807 -2.70 -22.21 -26.03
N GLN A 808 -2.66 -22.07 -24.71
CA GLN A 808 -1.83 -21.11 -24.00
C GLN A 808 -0.36 -21.54 -23.88
N PRO A 809 0.60 -20.60 -23.80
CA PRO A 809 2.02 -20.93 -23.73
C PRO A 809 2.40 -21.60 -22.40
N LEU A 810 3.12 -22.70 -22.50
CA LEU A 810 3.75 -23.42 -21.41
C LEU A 810 5.27 -23.37 -21.57
N ALA A 811 5.99 -23.57 -20.48
CA ALA A 811 7.41 -23.87 -20.46
C ALA A 811 7.65 -25.03 -19.47
N ALA A 812 8.58 -25.92 -19.78
CA ALA A 812 8.89 -27.03 -18.91
C ALA A 812 10.35 -27.46 -19.01
N VAL A 813 10.90 -27.93 -17.90
CA VAL A 813 12.19 -28.61 -17.81
C VAL A 813 11.97 -30.03 -17.31
N VAL A 814 12.86 -30.93 -17.68
CA VAL A 814 12.85 -32.32 -17.26
C VAL A 814 14.12 -32.58 -16.48
N ASN A 815 13.97 -33.07 -15.26
CA ASN A 815 15.08 -33.48 -14.40
C ASN A 815 15.10 -35.01 -14.34
N GLU A 816 16.23 -35.63 -14.60
CA GLU A 816 16.43 -37.07 -14.58
C GLU A 816 17.31 -37.43 -13.38
N VAL A 817 16.83 -38.34 -12.54
CA VAL A 817 17.47 -38.71 -11.27
C VAL A 817 17.85 -40.18 -11.31
N GLY A 818 19.15 -40.47 -11.25
CA GLY A 818 19.72 -41.81 -11.23
C GLY A 818 20.17 -42.27 -9.84
N PRO A 819 20.47 -43.57 -9.67
CA PRO A 819 20.91 -44.12 -8.38
C PRO A 819 22.24 -43.54 -7.89
N GLY A 820 22.32 -43.25 -6.59
CA GLY A 820 23.51 -42.63 -6.00
C GLY A 820 23.56 -41.10 -6.14
N GLY A 821 22.48 -40.46 -6.59
CA GLY A 821 22.40 -38.99 -6.69
C GLY A 821 22.85 -38.44 -8.04
N GLN A 822 22.93 -39.28 -9.08
CA GLN A 822 23.18 -38.83 -10.47
C GLN A 822 22.00 -37.99 -10.91
N PHE A 823 22.26 -36.90 -11.62
CA PHE A 823 21.22 -35.94 -11.91
C PHE A 823 21.53 -35.26 -13.26
N SER A 824 20.53 -35.10 -14.13
CA SER A 824 20.66 -34.40 -15.41
C SER A 824 19.39 -33.60 -15.69
N SER A 825 19.51 -32.38 -16.23
CA SER A 825 18.33 -31.57 -16.60
C SER A 825 18.40 -31.11 -18.04
N TYR A 826 17.23 -30.95 -18.66
CA TYR A 826 17.10 -30.43 -20.02
C TYR A 826 15.74 -29.74 -20.22
N ASP A 827 15.64 -28.94 -21.28
CA ASP A 827 14.43 -28.20 -21.63
C ASP A 827 13.44 -29.03 -22.47
N ALA A 828 12.15 -28.99 -22.14
CA ALA A 828 11.13 -29.52 -23.05
C ALA A 828 11.01 -28.62 -24.30
N VAL A 829 10.99 -29.22 -25.48
CA VAL A 829 11.11 -28.49 -26.75
C VAL A 829 9.74 -28.14 -27.31
N ALA A 830 9.51 -26.89 -27.72
CA ALA A 830 8.23 -26.44 -28.26
C ALA A 830 7.99 -26.86 -29.73
N VAL A 831 9.05 -27.09 -30.51
CA VAL A 831 8.98 -27.36 -31.95
C VAL A 831 9.98 -28.46 -32.33
N GLY A 832 9.51 -29.48 -33.04
CA GLY A 832 10.38 -30.51 -33.63
C GLY A 832 11.10 -30.01 -34.89
N SER A 833 12.29 -30.54 -35.16
CA SER A 833 13.09 -30.25 -36.35
C SER A 833 13.40 -31.52 -37.14
N THR A 834 13.63 -31.43 -38.44
CA THR A 834 14.14 -32.56 -39.24
C THR A 834 15.66 -32.70 -39.17
N THR A 835 16.36 -31.67 -38.65
CA THR A 835 17.82 -31.67 -38.47
C THR A 835 18.16 -31.00 -37.14
N LEU A 836 18.96 -31.67 -36.33
CA LEU A 836 19.41 -31.22 -35.02
C LEU A 836 20.93 -31.41 -34.93
N GLN A 837 21.61 -30.47 -34.27
CA GLN A 837 23.05 -30.48 -34.05
C GLN A 837 23.33 -30.76 -32.58
N ALA A 838 24.28 -31.65 -32.32
CA ALA A 838 24.76 -32.04 -30.99
C ALA A 838 26.26 -31.72 -30.92
N PRO A 839 26.65 -30.60 -30.27
CA PRO A 839 28.03 -30.13 -30.30
C PRO A 839 29.03 -31.07 -29.64
N ALA A 840 28.61 -32.01 -28.79
CA ALA A 840 29.46 -33.04 -28.22
C ALA A 840 28.77 -34.43 -28.21
N ALA A 841 29.46 -35.43 -28.71
CA ALA A 841 29.08 -36.83 -28.63
C ALA A 841 30.32 -37.67 -28.33
N LEU A 842 30.33 -38.32 -27.19
CA LEU A 842 31.49 -38.97 -26.59
C LEU A 842 31.31 -40.49 -26.58
N ASN A 843 32.38 -41.21 -26.91
CA ASN A 843 32.50 -42.64 -26.69
C ASN A 843 33.83 -42.93 -25.99
N ASN A 844 33.81 -43.18 -24.68
CA ASN A 844 35.01 -43.39 -23.88
C ASN A 844 36.06 -42.29 -24.07
N ALA A 845 35.63 -41.02 -24.06
CA ALA A 845 36.47 -39.84 -24.29
C ALA A 845 36.51 -38.92 -23.07
N PHE A 846 37.50 -38.01 -23.01
CA PHE A 846 37.65 -37.01 -21.94
C PHE A 846 37.55 -37.56 -20.50
N GLY A 847 38.24 -38.66 -20.23
CA GLY A 847 38.15 -39.35 -18.93
C GLY A 847 37.15 -40.50 -18.89
N GLY A 848 36.67 -40.93 -20.06
CA GLY A 848 35.86 -42.15 -20.24
C GLY A 848 34.36 -41.91 -20.33
N TYR A 849 33.94 -40.68 -20.63
CA TYR A 849 32.53 -40.31 -20.79
C TYR A 849 31.91 -40.97 -22.01
N TYR A 850 30.62 -41.29 -21.87
CA TYR A 850 29.78 -41.82 -22.93
C TYR A 850 28.58 -40.92 -23.12
N THR A 851 28.12 -40.84 -24.37
CA THR A 851 26.89 -40.13 -24.69
C THR A 851 25.71 -41.11 -24.83
N GLY A 852 24.52 -40.62 -24.47
CA GLY A 852 23.23 -41.14 -24.90
C GLY A 852 22.46 -40.06 -25.65
N ILE A 853 21.64 -40.44 -26.64
CA ILE A 853 20.74 -39.52 -27.35
C ILE A 853 19.33 -40.08 -27.27
N GLY A 854 18.43 -39.34 -26.61
CA GLY A 854 17.00 -39.64 -26.58
C GLY A 854 16.29 -38.88 -27.70
N VAL A 855 15.63 -39.58 -28.62
CA VAL A 855 14.94 -38.96 -29.76
C VAL A 855 13.45 -39.29 -29.75
N GLN A 856 12.62 -38.25 -29.79
CA GLN A 856 11.18 -38.34 -29.93
C GLN A 856 10.74 -38.01 -31.35
N ASN A 857 9.86 -38.83 -31.91
CA ASN A 857 9.11 -38.45 -33.10
C ASN A 857 7.95 -37.55 -32.68
N THR A 858 7.94 -36.31 -33.16
CA THR A 858 6.89 -35.34 -32.80
C THR A 858 5.65 -35.45 -33.71
N THR A 859 5.64 -36.40 -34.63
CA THR A 859 4.62 -36.55 -35.68
C THR A 859 3.86 -37.87 -35.58
N ALA A 860 2.68 -37.92 -36.22
CA ALA A 860 1.87 -39.12 -36.34
C ALA A 860 2.33 -40.09 -37.45
N THR A 861 3.49 -39.85 -38.06
CA THR A 861 4.04 -40.67 -39.16
C THR A 861 5.34 -41.30 -38.72
N ALA A 862 5.53 -42.60 -38.96
CA ALA A 862 6.81 -43.26 -38.69
C ALA A 862 7.91 -42.71 -39.62
N GLY A 863 9.17 -42.78 -39.17
CA GLY A 863 10.32 -42.30 -39.94
C GLY A 863 11.60 -43.06 -39.64
N THR A 864 12.71 -42.48 -40.08
CA THR A 864 14.06 -42.99 -39.82
C THR A 864 14.92 -41.84 -39.30
N VAL A 865 15.49 -42.02 -38.12
CA VAL A 865 16.49 -41.12 -37.55
C VAL A 865 17.86 -41.55 -38.04
N THR A 866 18.64 -40.62 -38.59
CA THR A 866 20.01 -40.84 -39.05
C THR A 866 20.95 -39.94 -38.27
N VAL A 867 21.88 -40.54 -37.53
CA VAL A 867 22.92 -39.84 -36.78
C VAL A 867 24.23 -39.94 -37.55
N ARG A 868 24.83 -38.78 -37.84
CA ARG A 868 26.17 -38.66 -38.43
C ARG A 868 27.12 -38.12 -37.37
N TYR A 869 28.04 -38.96 -36.92
CA TYR A 869 29.09 -38.61 -35.96
C TYR A 869 30.31 -38.07 -36.69
N PHE A 870 30.75 -36.85 -36.41
CA PHE A 870 31.91 -36.23 -37.07
C PHE A 870 33.10 -36.18 -36.13
N ASP A 871 34.23 -36.74 -36.56
CA ASP A 871 35.49 -36.64 -35.82
C ASP A 871 36.10 -35.23 -35.94
N SER A 872 37.24 -35.00 -35.27
CA SER A 872 37.98 -33.73 -35.35
C SER A 872 38.48 -33.39 -36.77
N ALA A 873 38.56 -34.39 -37.67
CA ALA A 873 38.90 -34.20 -39.06
C ALA A 873 37.67 -33.91 -39.95
N GLY A 874 36.46 -33.89 -39.39
CA GLY A 874 35.19 -33.70 -40.10
C GLY A 874 34.70 -34.95 -40.86
N THR A 875 35.24 -36.14 -40.55
CA THR A 875 34.85 -37.39 -41.19
C THR A 875 33.62 -37.97 -40.49
N ALA A 876 32.59 -38.30 -41.27
CA ALA A 876 31.32 -38.78 -40.73
C ALA A 876 31.26 -40.32 -40.62
N THR A 877 30.86 -40.83 -39.45
CA THR A 877 30.34 -42.19 -39.27
C THR A 877 28.82 -42.13 -39.15
N THR A 878 28.10 -42.85 -40.01
CA THR A 878 26.63 -42.78 -40.08
C THR A 878 25.97 -44.01 -39.43
N ARG A 879 24.88 -43.78 -38.70
CA ARG A 879 23.97 -44.80 -38.15
C ARG A 879 22.52 -44.38 -38.39
N SER A 880 21.65 -45.36 -38.62
CA SER A 880 20.23 -45.10 -38.89
C SER A 880 19.35 -46.03 -38.07
N PHE A 881 18.27 -45.48 -37.53
CA PHE A 881 17.36 -46.15 -36.62
C PHE A 881 15.92 -45.89 -37.04
N PRO A 882 15.04 -46.90 -37.10
CA PRO A 882 13.62 -46.67 -37.31
C PRO A 882 13.02 -45.96 -36.09
N ILE A 883 12.06 -45.07 -36.32
CA ILE A 883 11.29 -44.43 -35.24
C ILE A 883 9.80 -44.50 -35.55
N ALA A 884 9.03 -45.06 -34.62
CA ALA A 884 7.58 -45.18 -34.76
C ALA A 884 6.90 -43.79 -34.71
N ALA A 885 5.66 -43.71 -35.21
CA ALA A 885 4.83 -42.52 -35.09
C ALA A 885 4.62 -42.18 -33.60
N ASN A 886 4.92 -40.94 -33.19
CA ASN A 886 4.94 -40.52 -31.78
C ASN A 886 5.84 -41.36 -30.86
N GLY A 887 6.75 -42.15 -31.44
CA GLY A 887 7.60 -43.09 -30.73
C GLY A 887 8.89 -42.46 -30.21
N TYR A 888 9.72 -43.32 -29.62
CA TYR A 888 10.99 -42.96 -29.01
C TYR A 888 12.09 -43.91 -29.47
N VAL A 889 13.30 -43.37 -29.65
CA VAL A 889 14.51 -44.17 -29.80
C VAL A 889 15.61 -43.62 -28.89
N GLY A 890 16.19 -44.50 -28.08
CA GLY A 890 17.40 -44.22 -27.31
C GLY A 890 18.61 -44.76 -28.05
N ILE A 891 19.64 -43.94 -28.21
CA ILE A 891 20.86 -44.26 -28.94
C ILE A 891 22.02 -44.14 -27.94
N TYR A 892 22.82 -45.20 -27.76
CA TYR A 892 23.90 -45.21 -26.76
C TYR A 892 25.26 -45.43 -27.41
N GLN A 893 26.17 -44.48 -27.25
CA GLN A 893 27.43 -44.44 -27.99
C GLN A 893 28.42 -45.52 -27.55
N GLY A 894 28.26 -46.06 -26.33
CA GLY A 894 29.03 -47.22 -25.88
C GLY A 894 28.62 -48.53 -26.55
N SER A 895 27.46 -48.57 -27.22
CA SER A 895 27.05 -49.71 -28.04
C SER A 895 27.86 -49.77 -29.34
N PRO A 896 28.49 -50.90 -29.68
CA PRO A 896 29.22 -51.06 -30.94
C PRO A 896 28.36 -50.86 -32.19
N THR A 897 27.03 -51.02 -32.07
CA THR A 897 26.09 -50.86 -33.18
C THR A 897 25.60 -49.43 -33.34
N ASP A 898 25.54 -48.67 -32.24
CA ASP A 898 24.82 -47.38 -32.22
C ASP A 898 25.78 -46.19 -32.30
N GLY A 899 26.99 -46.34 -31.76
CA GLY A 899 28.01 -45.30 -31.73
C GLY A 899 29.11 -45.42 -32.80
N PRO A 900 29.96 -44.38 -32.93
CA PRO A 900 31.25 -44.48 -33.62
C PRO A 900 32.26 -45.27 -32.76
N ALA A 901 33.50 -45.46 -33.26
CA ALA A 901 34.59 -45.99 -32.45
C ALA A 901 34.89 -45.07 -31.23
N PRO A 902 35.64 -45.52 -30.22
CA PRO A 902 36.03 -44.68 -29.08
C PRO A 902 36.70 -43.37 -29.53
N GLY A 903 36.23 -42.24 -29.01
CA GLY A 903 36.67 -40.90 -29.40
C GLY A 903 35.67 -39.80 -29.05
N ALA A 904 36.04 -38.56 -29.36
CA ALA A 904 35.20 -37.37 -29.23
C ALA A 904 34.70 -36.91 -30.60
N TYR A 905 33.40 -36.66 -30.69
CA TYR A 905 32.71 -36.34 -31.93
C TYR A 905 31.75 -35.16 -31.71
N THR A 906 31.25 -34.58 -32.79
CA THR A 906 29.92 -33.95 -32.81
C THR A 906 28.93 -34.92 -33.43
N ALA A 907 27.63 -34.63 -33.34
CA ALA A 907 26.63 -35.36 -34.11
C ALA A 907 25.64 -34.44 -34.82
N GLN A 908 25.28 -34.81 -36.06
CA GLN A 908 24.11 -34.29 -36.75
C GLN A 908 23.03 -35.37 -36.78
N ILE A 909 21.88 -35.07 -36.20
CA ILE A 909 20.73 -35.96 -36.11
C ILE A 909 19.71 -35.49 -37.14
N SER A 910 19.39 -36.32 -38.12
CA SER A 910 18.50 -35.97 -39.23
C SER A 910 17.38 -36.98 -39.39
N SER A 911 16.21 -36.56 -39.87
CA SER A 911 15.04 -37.42 -40.05
C SER A 911 14.14 -36.92 -41.17
N GLY A 912 13.38 -37.85 -41.78
CA GLY A 912 12.30 -37.52 -42.71
C GLY A 912 11.03 -37.00 -42.04
N VAL A 913 10.95 -37.08 -40.70
CA VAL A 913 9.86 -36.54 -39.86
C VAL A 913 10.44 -35.59 -38.82
N ALA A 914 9.65 -34.66 -38.31
CA ALA A 914 10.08 -33.74 -37.26
C ALA A 914 10.35 -34.49 -35.94
N ILE A 915 11.53 -34.27 -35.37
CA ILE A 915 12.00 -34.90 -34.15
C ILE A 915 12.41 -33.86 -33.10
N ALA A 916 12.35 -34.24 -31.83
CA ALA A 916 12.99 -33.53 -30.74
C ALA A 916 14.02 -34.48 -30.11
N ALA A 917 15.19 -33.97 -29.73
CA ALA A 917 16.25 -34.80 -29.16
C ALA A 917 17.03 -34.08 -28.07
N ILE A 918 17.47 -34.86 -27.09
CA ILE A 918 18.37 -34.43 -26.02
C ILE A 918 19.60 -35.33 -26.01
N VAL A 919 20.66 -34.83 -25.41
CA VAL A 919 21.93 -35.53 -25.29
C VAL A 919 22.26 -35.65 -23.81
N ASN A 920 22.53 -36.87 -23.36
CA ASN A 920 23.05 -37.15 -22.03
C ASN A 920 24.54 -37.45 -22.13
N GLU A 921 25.35 -36.91 -21.23
CA GLU A 921 26.76 -37.27 -21.10
C GLU A 921 26.97 -37.90 -19.72
N VAL A 922 27.43 -39.15 -19.71
CA VAL A 922 27.51 -39.98 -18.51
C VAL A 922 28.96 -40.39 -18.26
N ALA A 923 29.43 -40.17 -17.04
CA ALA A 923 30.77 -40.57 -16.59
C ALA A 923 30.91 -42.10 -16.53
N PRO A 924 32.13 -42.65 -16.71
CA PRO A 924 32.35 -44.09 -16.68
C PRO A 924 32.09 -44.70 -15.29
N ALA A 925 31.72 -45.98 -15.28
CA ALA A 925 31.57 -46.74 -14.04
C ALA A 925 32.91 -46.87 -13.31
N GLY A 926 33.07 -46.19 -12.17
CA GLY A 926 34.26 -46.27 -11.32
C GLY A 926 34.77 -44.95 -10.71
N THR A 927 34.16 -43.80 -11.03
CA THR A 927 34.57 -42.45 -10.56
C THR A 927 34.20 -42.11 -9.11
N GLY A 928 33.64 -43.06 -8.33
CA GLY A 928 33.19 -42.84 -6.95
C GLY A 928 31.77 -43.36 -6.72
N GLY A 929 31.19 -43.08 -5.54
CA GLY A 929 29.88 -43.61 -5.11
C GLY A 929 28.66 -43.13 -5.93
N ALA A 930 28.82 -42.12 -6.79
CA ALA A 930 27.80 -41.61 -7.71
C ALA A 930 28.42 -41.49 -9.11
N GLN A 931 27.82 -42.11 -10.15
CA GLN A 931 28.26 -41.86 -11.53
C GLN A 931 27.71 -40.48 -11.94
N GLN A 932 28.57 -39.55 -12.36
CA GLN A 932 28.13 -38.22 -12.77
C GLN A 932 27.41 -38.29 -14.12
N SER A 933 26.38 -37.47 -14.30
CA SER A 933 25.63 -37.33 -15.56
C SER A 933 25.28 -35.87 -15.77
N THR A 934 25.03 -35.49 -17.01
CA THR A 934 24.48 -34.19 -17.39
C THR A 934 23.67 -34.34 -18.68
N ALA A 935 22.84 -33.35 -19.00
CA ALA A 935 22.14 -33.29 -20.26
C ALA A 935 22.20 -31.90 -20.88
N TYR A 936 22.00 -31.83 -22.19
CA TYR A 936 21.88 -30.58 -22.92
C TYR A 936 20.91 -30.75 -24.10
N ASN A 937 20.35 -29.65 -24.59
CA ASN A 937 19.40 -29.68 -25.70
C ASN A 937 20.13 -29.66 -27.05
N THR A 938 19.59 -30.40 -28.01
CA THR A 938 20.10 -30.31 -29.39
C THR A 938 19.64 -29.02 -30.09
N PHE A 939 20.44 -28.53 -31.04
CA PHE A 939 20.22 -27.25 -31.70
C PHE A 939 19.59 -27.45 -33.08
N ALA A 940 18.43 -26.83 -33.35
CA ALA A 940 17.80 -26.87 -34.67
C ALA A 940 18.59 -26.11 -35.76
N GLY A 941 19.49 -25.21 -35.35
CA GLY A 941 20.39 -24.46 -36.21
C GLY A 941 21.52 -23.82 -35.40
N GLY A 942 22.53 -23.29 -36.08
CA GLY A 942 23.60 -22.54 -35.41
C GLY A 942 23.41 -21.03 -35.46
N THR A 943 24.22 -20.33 -34.67
CA THR A 943 24.23 -18.87 -34.56
C THR A 943 25.61 -18.32 -34.93
N ALA A 944 25.68 -17.07 -35.42
CA ALA A 944 26.96 -16.40 -35.65
C ALA A 944 27.64 -15.96 -34.33
N THR A 945 26.83 -15.81 -33.28
CA THR A 945 27.23 -15.41 -31.94
C THR A 945 26.49 -16.27 -30.93
N SER A 946 27.22 -16.89 -30.01
CA SER A 946 26.67 -17.67 -28.89
C SER A 946 27.22 -17.13 -27.58
N ASN A 947 26.33 -16.89 -26.61
CA ASN A 947 26.64 -16.23 -25.35
C ASN A 947 26.57 -17.24 -24.21
N LEU A 948 27.56 -17.15 -23.32
CA LEU A 948 27.78 -18.07 -22.21
C LEU A 948 27.76 -17.26 -20.91
N PRO A 949 26.67 -17.34 -20.12
CA PRO A 949 26.52 -16.53 -18.92
C PRO A 949 27.52 -16.85 -17.80
N LEU A 950 28.19 -18.00 -17.86
CA LEU A 950 29.23 -18.40 -16.92
C LEU A 950 30.29 -19.25 -17.59
N VAL A 951 31.54 -18.82 -17.49
CA VAL A 951 32.71 -19.67 -17.72
C VAL A 951 33.72 -19.43 -16.60
N GLU A 952 34.41 -20.48 -16.19
CA GLU A 952 35.31 -20.46 -15.04
C GLU A 952 36.61 -21.21 -15.33
N ASN A 953 37.70 -20.74 -14.73
CA ASN A 953 38.97 -21.46 -14.70
C ASN A 953 39.41 -21.63 -13.25
N ALA A 954 39.20 -22.82 -12.67
CA ALA A 954 39.43 -23.08 -11.25
C ALA A 954 38.83 -21.95 -10.39
N GLY A 955 37.54 -21.66 -10.62
CA GLY A 955 36.81 -20.58 -9.97
C GLY A 955 36.83 -20.66 -8.44
N SER A 956 36.22 -19.69 -7.76
CA SER A 956 36.29 -19.60 -6.29
C SER A 956 35.76 -20.83 -5.54
N ASP A 957 34.98 -21.68 -6.19
CA ASP A 957 34.44 -22.95 -5.69
C ASP A 957 35.07 -24.19 -6.36
N GLY A 958 36.15 -24.01 -7.12
CA GLY A 958 36.94 -25.09 -7.72
C GLY A 958 36.45 -25.61 -9.08
N TRP A 959 35.51 -24.91 -9.72
CA TRP A 959 34.96 -25.30 -11.02
C TRP A 959 35.77 -24.80 -12.21
N SER A 960 35.78 -25.61 -13.27
CA SER A 960 36.42 -25.32 -14.55
C SER A 960 35.46 -25.62 -15.70
N THR A 961 35.56 -24.82 -16.77
CA THR A 961 34.69 -24.95 -17.93
C THR A 961 35.38 -25.62 -19.13
N GLY A 962 34.70 -26.55 -19.78
CA GLY A 962 34.96 -27.04 -21.13
C GLY A 962 33.86 -26.63 -22.10
N LEU A 963 34.22 -26.23 -23.31
CA LEU A 963 33.28 -25.85 -24.36
C LEU A 963 33.28 -26.89 -25.46
N GLY A 964 32.10 -27.37 -25.83
CA GLY A 964 31.87 -28.16 -27.04
C GLY A 964 31.41 -27.23 -28.16
N ILE A 965 32.31 -26.86 -29.07
CA ILE A 965 32.00 -25.93 -30.17
C ILE A 965 31.92 -26.70 -31.48
N MET A 966 30.75 -26.66 -32.12
CA MET A 966 30.52 -27.26 -33.43
C MET A 966 30.34 -26.18 -34.49
N ASN A 967 31.15 -26.21 -35.55
CA ASN A 967 30.89 -25.41 -36.75
C ASN A 967 29.69 -26.03 -37.49
N THR A 968 28.54 -25.37 -37.46
CA THR A 968 27.30 -25.86 -38.09
C THR A 968 27.14 -25.37 -39.53
N GLY A 969 28.04 -24.49 -39.99
CA GLY A 969 28.06 -23.96 -41.35
C GLY A 969 28.59 -24.97 -42.36
N THR A 970 28.51 -24.61 -43.64
CA THR A 970 28.95 -25.47 -44.76
C THR A 970 30.40 -25.25 -45.17
N ALA A 971 31.09 -24.27 -44.57
CA ALA A 971 32.47 -23.91 -44.89
C ALA A 971 33.34 -23.83 -43.62
N MET A 972 34.66 -23.94 -43.80
CA MET A 972 35.61 -23.64 -42.73
C MET A 972 35.43 -22.18 -42.29
N THR A 973 35.23 -21.97 -41.00
CA THR A 973 34.81 -20.69 -40.44
C THR A 973 35.66 -20.40 -39.21
N ALA A 974 36.38 -19.28 -39.15
CA ALA A 974 37.13 -18.95 -37.95
C ALA A 974 36.18 -18.72 -36.76
N VAL A 975 36.48 -19.31 -35.61
CA VAL A 975 35.68 -19.19 -34.39
C VAL A 975 36.56 -18.63 -33.27
N THR A 976 36.06 -17.61 -32.57
CA THR A 976 36.76 -16.92 -31.49
C THR A 976 35.93 -16.92 -30.21
N VAL A 977 36.51 -17.36 -29.10
CA VAL A 977 35.94 -17.26 -27.76
C VAL A 977 36.56 -16.05 -27.06
N THR A 978 35.74 -15.08 -26.67
CA THR A 978 36.16 -13.87 -25.93
C THR A 978 35.54 -13.87 -24.55
N TYR A 979 36.33 -13.57 -23.51
CA TYR A 979 35.90 -13.56 -22.12
C TYR A 979 35.70 -12.12 -21.63
N TYR A 980 34.72 -11.94 -20.75
CA TYR A 980 34.40 -10.66 -20.14
C TYR A 980 34.21 -10.84 -18.63
N SER A 981 34.72 -9.89 -17.85
CA SER A 981 34.50 -9.87 -16.40
C SER A 981 33.01 -9.90 -16.10
N ALA A 982 32.58 -10.84 -15.25
CA ALA A 982 31.18 -10.93 -14.85
C ALA A 982 30.72 -9.66 -14.11
N ALA A 983 31.62 -8.93 -13.43
CA ALA A 983 31.27 -7.73 -12.69
C ALA A 983 31.17 -6.47 -13.58
N THR A 984 32.13 -6.26 -14.48
CA THR A 984 32.24 -5.00 -15.23
C THR A 984 31.83 -5.10 -16.69
N GLY A 985 31.80 -6.31 -17.26
CA GLY A 985 31.58 -6.53 -18.69
C GLY A 985 32.78 -6.18 -19.57
N GLU A 986 33.92 -5.79 -18.96
CA GLU A 986 35.16 -5.50 -19.69
C GLU A 986 35.87 -6.79 -20.11
N PRO A 987 36.58 -6.81 -21.25
CA PRO A 987 37.35 -7.98 -21.67
C PRO A 987 38.35 -8.43 -20.60
N THR A 988 38.42 -9.75 -20.39
CA THR A 988 39.39 -10.39 -19.49
C THR A 988 40.08 -11.56 -20.20
N GLY A 989 41.24 -11.97 -19.70
CA GLY A 989 42.00 -13.07 -20.28
C GLY A 989 42.47 -12.85 -21.72
N THR A 990 42.84 -13.95 -22.39
CA THR A 990 43.28 -13.99 -23.78
C THR A 990 42.26 -14.74 -24.66
N PRO A 991 41.66 -14.07 -25.67
CA PRO A 991 40.73 -14.73 -26.58
C PRO A 991 41.34 -15.97 -27.24
N GLN A 992 40.53 -17.02 -27.39
CA GLN A 992 40.93 -18.25 -28.06
C GLN A 992 40.37 -18.27 -29.47
N THR A 993 41.20 -18.56 -30.47
CA THR A 993 40.77 -18.58 -31.88
C THR A 993 41.16 -19.87 -32.56
N ASN A 994 40.19 -20.57 -33.13
CA ASN A 994 40.42 -21.61 -34.12
C ASN A 994 40.15 -21.02 -35.50
N THR A 995 41.19 -20.90 -36.33
CA THR A 995 41.14 -20.14 -37.58
C THR A 995 40.42 -20.85 -38.72
N ALA A 996 40.20 -22.17 -38.64
CA ALA A 996 39.57 -22.93 -39.71
C ALA A 996 38.94 -24.28 -39.27
N PRO A 997 38.09 -24.34 -38.24
CA PRO A 997 37.35 -25.56 -37.93
C PRO A 997 36.50 -25.99 -39.13
N LYS A 998 36.62 -27.27 -39.48
CA LYS A 998 35.85 -27.87 -40.58
C LYS A 998 34.35 -27.90 -40.27
N PRO A 999 33.48 -27.88 -41.30
CA PRO A 999 32.06 -28.14 -41.13
C PRO A 999 31.80 -29.40 -40.28
N ASN A 1000 30.93 -29.26 -39.29
CA ASN A 1000 30.54 -30.26 -38.30
C ASN A 1000 31.68 -30.76 -37.38
N ALA A 1001 32.91 -30.26 -37.47
CA ALA A 1001 33.97 -30.72 -36.58
C ALA A 1001 33.81 -30.15 -35.15
N LEU A 1002 34.20 -30.94 -34.15
CA LEU A 1002 34.30 -30.51 -32.76
C LEU A 1002 35.57 -29.69 -32.57
N TRP A 1003 35.43 -28.52 -31.97
CA TRP A 1003 36.53 -27.79 -31.34
C TRP A 1003 36.31 -27.78 -29.82
N PRO A 1004 37.05 -28.61 -29.06
CA PRO A 1004 37.01 -28.56 -27.60
C PRO A 1004 37.89 -27.40 -27.11
N ALA A 1005 37.37 -26.56 -26.22
CA ALA A 1005 38.15 -25.53 -25.53
C ALA A 1005 37.97 -25.66 -24.02
N TYR A 1006 39.06 -25.93 -23.28
CA TYR A 1006 39.01 -26.26 -21.85
C TYR A 1006 39.81 -25.25 -21.01
N GLN A 1007 39.21 -24.72 -19.93
CA GLN A 1007 39.78 -23.73 -19.01
C GLN A 1007 40.37 -24.44 -17.77
N PRO A 1008 41.60 -24.99 -17.88
CA PRO A 1008 42.78 -24.22 -17.45
C PRO A 1008 43.78 -23.90 -18.56
N ASP A 1009 43.66 -24.58 -19.70
CA ASP A 1009 44.57 -24.43 -20.84
C ASP A 1009 44.15 -23.29 -21.79
N ALA A 1010 42.94 -22.77 -21.60
CA ALA A 1010 42.35 -21.69 -22.35
C ALA A 1010 42.48 -20.35 -21.59
N GLY A 1011 42.54 -19.26 -22.36
CA GLY A 1011 43.08 -17.97 -21.92
C GLY A 1011 42.35 -17.21 -20.81
N LEU A 1012 41.36 -17.78 -20.11
CA LEU A 1012 40.79 -17.18 -18.89
C LEU A 1012 41.77 -17.32 -17.71
N PRO A 1013 42.03 -16.30 -16.89
CA PRO A 1013 42.91 -16.41 -15.72
C PRO A 1013 42.40 -17.40 -14.67
N ALA A 1014 43.32 -18.10 -14.00
CA ALA A 1014 42.97 -19.04 -12.93
C ALA A 1014 42.36 -18.30 -11.73
N GLY A 1015 41.33 -18.89 -11.11
CA GLY A 1015 40.55 -18.29 -10.04
C GLY A 1015 39.40 -17.39 -10.51
N GLU A 1016 39.23 -17.18 -11.81
CA GLU A 1016 38.29 -16.18 -12.35
C GLU A 1016 36.97 -16.79 -12.83
N ARG A 1017 35.89 -16.05 -12.57
CA ARG A 1017 34.57 -16.23 -13.18
C ARG A 1017 34.31 -15.12 -14.19
N ALA A 1018 33.87 -15.52 -15.37
CA ALA A 1018 33.61 -14.61 -16.47
C ALA A 1018 32.32 -14.99 -17.18
N THR A 1019 31.86 -14.09 -18.05
CA THR A 1019 30.97 -14.46 -19.15
C THR A 1019 31.82 -14.68 -20.40
N ALA A 1020 31.32 -15.41 -21.39
CA ALA A 1020 32.01 -15.54 -22.67
C ALA A 1020 31.07 -15.34 -23.85
N VAL A 1021 31.67 -14.94 -24.96
CA VAL A 1021 30.99 -14.79 -26.25
C VAL A 1021 31.80 -15.53 -27.30
N VAL A 1022 31.16 -16.49 -27.95
CA VAL A 1022 31.70 -17.23 -29.09
C VAL A 1022 31.21 -16.55 -30.37
N THR A 1023 32.13 -16.12 -31.22
CA THR A 1023 31.83 -15.43 -32.48
C THR A 1023 32.46 -16.13 -33.66
N THR A 1024 31.82 -16.03 -34.82
CA THR A 1024 32.33 -16.58 -36.08
C THR A 1024 32.74 -15.50 -37.08
N SER A 1025 33.67 -15.81 -37.98
CA SER A 1025 33.88 -14.99 -39.18
C SER A 1025 32.59 -14.86 -40.02
N ALA A 1026 32.47 -13.79 -40.81
CA ALA A 1026 31.25 -13.45 -41.55
C ALA A 1026 30.68 -14.62 -42.37
N GLY A 1027 29.38 -14.89 -42.20
CA GLY A 1027 28.66 -15.99 -42.86
C GLY A 1027 28.77 -17.35 -42.18
N GLY A 1028 29.54 -17.44 -41.10
CA GLY A 1028 29.67 -18.64 -40.26
C GLY A 1028 28.56 -18.82 -39.23
N THR A 1029 28.39 -20.05 -38.76
CA THR A 1029 27.50 -20.38 -37.64
C THR A 1029 28.09 -21.49 -36.77
N VAL A 1030 27.80 -21.44 -35.47
CA VAL A 1030 28.21 -22.43 -34.47
C VAL A 1030 27.02 -22.87 -33.61
N ALA A 1031 27.15 -24.05 -33.02
CA ALA A 1031 26.38 -24.46 -31.85
C ALA A 1031 27.38 -24.74 -30.73
N VAL A 1032 27.07 -24.30 -29.51
CA VAL A 1032 28.01 -24.31 -28.39
C VAL A 1032 27.30 -24.86 -27.17
N ILE A 1033 27.93 -25.84 -26.52
CA ILE A 1033 27.58 -26.23 -25.16
C ILE A 1033 28.69 -25.85 -24.21
N CYS A 1034 28.32 -25.58 -22.98
CA CYS A 1034 29.22 -25.38 -21.86
C CYS A 1034 29.11 -26.57 -20.92
N ASN A 1035 30.23 -27.20 -20.61
CA ASN A 1035 30.35 -28.28 -19.63
C ASN A 1035 31.21 -27.78 -18.48
N GLU A 1036 30.64 -27.71 -17.28
CA GLU A 1036 31.37 -27.33 -16.08
C GLU A 1036 31.72 -28.58 -15.30
N THR A 1037 32.92 -28.62 -14.73
CA THR A 1037 33.38 -29.74 -13.93
C THR A 1037 34.16 -29.30 -12.69
N ASN A 1038 34.01 -30.07 -11.63
CA ASN A 1038 34.92 -30.12 -10.50
C ASN A 1038 35.26 -31.61 -10.21
N PRO A 1039 36.13 -31.94 -9.25
CA PRO A 1039 36.53 -33.33 -8.99
C PRO A 1039 35.38 -34.32 -8.68
N THR A 1040 34.21 -33.82 -8.30
CA THR A 1040 33.07 -34.60 -7.80
C THR A 1040 31.78 -34.36 -8.59
N SER A 1041 31.77 -33.44 -9.55
CA SER A 1041 30.54 -32.99 -10.19
C SER A 1041 30.75 -32.53 -11.63
N PHE A 1042 29.69 -32.63 -12.42
CA PHE A 1042 29.67 -32.34 -13.84
C PHE A 1042 28.29 -31.83 -14.24
N MET A 1043 28.22 -30.77 -15.03
CA MET A 1043 26.95 -30.19 -15.49
C MET A 1043 27.12 -29.48 -16.83
N SER A 1044 26.01 -29.27 -17.54
CA SER A 1044 26.02 -28.70 -18.89
C SER A 1044 24.87 -27.74 -19.11
N TYR A 1045 25.11 -26.74 -19.94
CA TYR A 1045 24.06 -25.86 -20.44
C TYR A 1045 24.37 -25.43 -21.89
N ASP A 1046 23.34 -24.96 -22.59
CA ASP A 1046 23.44 -24.53 -23.98
C ASP A 1046 23.83 -23.05 -24.10
N GLY A 1047 24.74 -22.75 -25.01
CA GLY A 1047 25.04 -21.37 -25.38
C GLY A 1047 23.89 -20.72 -26.15
N GLN A 1048 23.59 -19.46 -25.83
CA GLN A 1048 22.38 -18.74 -26.29
C GLN A 1048 22.64 -17.66 -27.33
#